data_AF-A0A2D6YVG6-F1
#
_entry.id   AF-A0A2D6YVG6-F1
#
_cell.length_a   1.000
_cell.length_b   1.000
_cell.length_c   1.000
_cell.angle_alpha   90.00
_cell.angle_beta   90.00
_cell.angle_gamma   90.00
#
_symmetry.space_group_name_H-M   'P 1'
#
loop_
_entity.id
_entity.type
_entity.pdbx_description
1 polymer ?
#
loop_
_entity_poly.entity_id
_entity_poly.type
_entity_poly.pdbx_seq_one_letter_code
_entity_poly.pdbx_strand_id
1 'polypeptide(L)'
;MIDVFIDSIIEVPAYATGDGRQAAVSVSWPLGKGRSTGGVADRTAHGYPRGMTRSRLAILSLLASLLPGWLGARADGPVRPNHDYVVISSKRCRATDGWRQVVGALAAKHDAEMLFFDESPSELLPELRRRRPRMVGVVAMPDEAGRDRVGAFNRTFRRIVDDPWLDARWGLVTGAEWADAMEVVRATTPLVVRRLMANTPVPFGPVADGVYFDEGVAGRRMERTDGGEPVEVRGDIEIVDDFVTAFNEAPPDLLVTSGRTNEERWMLGYLFDGGRVVVGEAGDLRGRLLDGTEVPIRNPGPMAMLGAGSCLLGFIPGSEVLPLAFIHDAGARQIVGYASTTWHGAGGWDVYRRFLDEPGRGTLSEAVWLAQQELIRRFAAEYPGVPEVSTEGFDEREVFEFQLAVAEATGVDRREDRFEDLAGLLWDRDAIVLLGDPAWPVRLQTSPLPWTSVITRQGDRLRIDVEVHADLTDGPTPIVVLPERIFPGKVVEGEGLGVVSTPDLVFLPGLRTRPPGTSFRVELDAPLERGPIRPVEIDVETRRRVVEQVAPVWRPRLRTVFADAGGNETELLQAIRDVTPSRRASMAFLIANMPPADRRIMTAEALVETVELAHDSFDASPWRGGVPESVFREAVLPYAHINERRDDWRAEFVERFRTAAHAAGNQADAVRLLNRLVYEVFDITYDANKRLKNEQSPYQSIDQHCASCTGLSILLANACRAAGIPARVAGIPEWPSGDNHTWVEVYDPIDGRWHWIEALGGGEYDEGWWVGKVRGLAAEDSNEARHRIWAASWSRPAGVPNRFPLWWLGSDEDPIPGIDRTAGYAAAGD
;
A
#
# COMPACT_ATOMS: atom_id res chain seq x y z
N MET A 1 -23.11 26.53 13.46
CA MET A 1 -23.36 25.48 14.49
C MET A 1 -22.05 24.91 15.07
N ILE A 2 -21.01 25.74 15.28
CA ILE A 2 -19.71 25.34 15.89
C ILE A 2 -19.71 25.60 17.41
N ASP A 3 -20.44 26.61 17.88
CA ASP A 3 -20.54 26.91 19.32
C ASP A 3 -21.37 25.88 20.10
N VAL A 4 -22.25 25.11 19.43
CA VAL A 4 -23.08 24.07 20.09
C VAL A 4 -22.32 22.73 20.23
N PHE A 5 -21.27 22.52 19.44
CA PHE A 5 -20.50 21.27 19.43
C PHE A 5 -19.43 21.19 20.54
N ILE A 6 -19.00 22.34 21.08
CA ILE A 6 -18.04 22.40 22.19
C ILE A 6 -18.75 22.15 23.53
N ASP A 7 -20.01 22.59 23.66
CA ASP A 7 -20.78 22.47 24.90
C ASP A 7 -21.15 21.01 25.28
N SER A 8 -21.14 20.07 24.32
CA SER A 8 -21.45 18.65 24.62
C SER A 8 -20.27 17.85 25.18
N ILE A 9 -19.07 18.43 25.32
CA ILE A 9 -17.86 17.73 25.81
C ILE A 9 -17.48 18.17 27.24
N ILE A 10 -18.14 19.20 27.81
CA ILE A 10 -17.73 19.77 29.11
C ILE A 10 -18.93 19.92 30.05
N GLU A 11 -19.20 18.89 30.87
CA GLU A 11 -19.90 19.09 32.14
C GLU A 11 -18.87 19.21 33.28
N VAL A 12 -18.68 20.43 33.80
CA VAL A 12 -17.98 20.68 35.06
C VAL A 12 -18.87 21.57 35.94
N PRO A 13 -19.15 21.20 37.21
CA PRO A 13 -20.13 21.90 38.04
C PRO A 13 -19.59 23.25 38.53
N ALA A 14 -20.48 24.24 38.50
CA ALA A 14 -20.23 25.64 38.85
C ALA A 14 -19.81 25.84 40.32
N TYR A 15 -18.75 26.61 40.53
CA TYR A 15 -18.50 27.34 41.77
C TYR A 15 -18.39 28.84 41.51
N ALA A 16 -19.03 29.59 42.40
CA ALA A 16 -19.28 31.03 42.32
C ALA A 16 -18.11 31.90 42.80
N THR A 17 -18.28 33.21 42.56
CA THR A 17 -17.51 34.40 43.02
C THR A 17 -16.31 34.75 42.13
N GLY A 18 -16.06 35.99 41.73
CA GLY A 18 -16.65 37.30 41.99
C GLY A 18 -15.65 38.38 41.51
N ASP A 19 -16.19 39.52 41.07
CA ASP A 19 -15.54 40.84 40.90
C ASP A 19 -14.29 41.02 40.01
N GLY A 20 -14.58 41.50 38.79
CA GLY A 20 -14.22 42.84 38.30
C GLY A 20 -12.88 43.49 38.68
N ARG A 21 -12.10 43.85 37.66
CA ARG A 21 -11.73 45.25 37.35
C ARG A 21 -10.92 45.37 36.05
N GLN A 22 -11.34 46.35 35.24
CA GLN A 22 -10.61 46.93 34.11
C GLN A 22 -9.30 47.58 34.57
N ALA A 23 -8.26 47.52 33.71
CA ALA A 23 -7.38 48.66 33.47
C ALA A 23 -6.70 48.51 32.10
N ALA A 24 -7.02 49.43 31.20
CA ALA A 24 -6.29 49.67 29.96
C ALA A 24 -5.06 50.53 30.26
N VAL A 25 -3.90 50.18 29.68
CA VAL A 25 -2.79 51.10 29.46
C VAL A 25 -2.15 50.80 28.11
N SER A 26 -2.37 51.71 27.17
CA SER A 26 -1.56 51.92 25.96
C SER A 26 -0.16 52.43 26.32
N VAL A 27 0.86 52.16 25.51
CA VAL A 27 1.75 53.16 24.87
C VAL A 27 3.01 52.53 24.21
N SER A 28 3.09 52.78 22.90
CA SER A 28 4.22 53.04 21.99
C SER A 28 5.52 52.20 21.95
N TRP A 29 5.83 51.81 20.71
CA TRP A 29 7.12 51.45 20.10
C TRP A 29 8.22 52.52 20.23
N PRO A 30 9.50 52.13 20.04
CA PRO A 30 10.15 52.56 18.79
C PRO A 30 11.07 51.53 18.10
N LEU A 31 11.20 51.76 16.79
CA LEU A 31 12.08 51.14 15.79
C LEU A 31 13.58 51.24 16.12
N GLY A 32 14.35 50.23 15.70
CA GLY A 32 15.81 50.29 15.60
C GLY A 32 16.36 49.29 14.56
N LYS A 33 16.93 49.83 13.46
CA LYS A 33 17.59 49.11 12.35
C LYS A 33 18.98 48.58 12.74
N GLY A 34 19.42 47.50 12.11
CA GLY A 34 20.85 47.15 12.02
C GLY A 34 21.14 45.89 11.22
N ARG A 35 21.54 46.04 9.94
CA ARG A 35 22.17 44.99 9.11
C ARG A 35 23.64 44.80 9.53
N SER A 36 24.12 43.56 9.53
CA SER A 36 25.54 43.28 9.22
C SER A 36 25.72 41.91 8.57
N THR A 37 26.54 41.93 7.53
CA THR A 37 26.99 40.90 6.60
C THR A 37 28.10 39.98 7.15
N GLY A 38 28.24 38.80 6.55
CA GLY A 38 29.45 37.95 6.57
C GLY A 38 29.20 36.63 7.29
N GLY A 39 29.58 35.45 6.82
CA GLY A 39 30.42 35.06 5.70
C GLY A 39 30.56 33.53 5.74
N VAL A 40 30.83 32.96 4.57
CA VAL A 40 30.99 31.53 4.26
C VAL A 40 32.05 30.84 5.12
N ALA A 41 31.76 29.62 5.60
CA ALA A 41 32.77 28.63 5.95
C ALA A 41 32.24 27.20 5.80
N ASP A 42 32.69 26.57 4.72
CA ASP A 42 32.78 25.14 4.47
C ASP A 42 33.47 24.39 5.63
N ARG A 43 32.93 23.23 6.03
CA ARG A 43 33.65 22.20 6.81
C ARG A 43 32.96 20.83 6.70
N THR A 44 33.58 20.02 5.87
CA THR A 44 33.48 18.56 5.80
C THR A 44 33.88 17.83 7.08
N ALA A 45 33.23 16.68 7.28
CA ALA A 45 33.71 15.45 7.92
C ALA A 45 33.85 15.38 9.46
N HIS A 46 33.33 14.27 10.00
CA HIS A 46 33.66 13.47 11.20
C HIS A 46 32.31 13.01 11.82
N GLY A 47 31.96 11.74 11.96
CA GLY A 47 32.72 10.54 12.27
C GLY A 47 31.98 9.84 13.42
N TYR A 48 31.10 8.89 13.10
CA TYR A 48 30.33 8.11 14.09
C TYR A 48 31.20 7.06 14.79
N PRO A 49 31.23 6.98 16.13
CA PRO A 49 31.78 5.83 16.83
C PRO A 49 30.70 4.76 17.06
N ARG A 50 31.00 3.55 16.57
CA ARG A 50 30.39 2.28 16.93
C ARG A 50 30.73 1.93 18.40
N GLY A 51 29.75 1.38 19.13
CA GLY A 51 29.96 0.82 20.46
C GLY A 51 28.87 -0.17 20.83
N MET A 52 29.02 -1.42 20.40
CA MET A 52 28.13 -2.55 20.69
C MET A 52 28.69 -3.35 21.86
N THR A 53 27.89 -3.66 22.88
CA THR A 53 28.19 -4.74 23.84
C THR A 53 26.97 -5.65 24.00
N ARG A 54 27.21 -6.94 23.81
CA ARG A 54 26.23 -8.04 23.80
C ARG A 54 26.13 -8.73 25.16
N SER A 55 25.00 -9.45 25.30
CA SER A 55 24.74 -10.70 26.08
C SER A 55 23.88 -10.49 27.33
N ARG A 56 22.78 -11.22 27.58
CA ARG A 56 22.60 -12.69 27.52
C ARG A 56 21.13 -13.15 27.31
N LEU A 57 20.99 -14.28 26.61
CA LEU A 57 19.89 -15.28 26.64
C LEU A 57 19.59 -15.76 28.09
N ALA A 58 18.48 -16.39 28.50
CA ALA A 58 17.37 -17.15 27.90
C ALA A 58 16.20 -17.22 28.92
N ILE A 59 14.97 -17.50 28.48
CA ILE A 59 14.14 -18.66 28.91
C ILE A 59 12.93 -18.75 27.97
N LEU A 60 12.72 -19.97 27.46
CA LEU A 60 11.75 -20.39 26.45
C LEU A 60 10.44 -20.87 27.09
N SER A 61 9.36 -20.70 26.33
CA SER A 61 8.21 -21.63 26.17
C SER A 61 7.19 -21.79 27.31
N LEU A 62 5.97 -21.29 27.08
CA LEU A 62 4.73 -22.08 26.99
C LEU A 62 3.55 -21.10 26.80
N LEU A 63 2.79 -21.25 25.70
CA LEU A 63 1.36 -20.89 25.48
C LEU A 63 1.12 -20.54 24.00
N ALA A 64 1.24 -21.55 23.13
CA ALA A 64 0.84 -21.48 21.74
C ALA A 64 -0.31 -22.47 21.50
N SER A 65 -1.50 -22.10 21.98
CA SER A 65 -2.75 -22.79 21.63
C SER A 65 -3.91 -21.94 22.13
N LEU A 66 -4.58 -21.23 21.19
CA LEU A 66 -5.93 -20.63 21.22
C LEU A 66 -5.94 -19.22 20.57
N LEU A 67 -5.83 -19.14 19.25
CA LEU A 67 -6.37 -18.02 18.46
C LEU A 67 -6.91 -18.53 17.12
N PRO A 68 -8.17 -18.23 16.75
CA PRO A 68 -8.70 -18.49 15.42
C PRO A 68 -8.28 -17.41 14.41
N GLY A 69 -7.88 -17.86 13.22
CA GLY A 69 -8.28 -17.21 11.96
C GLY A 69 -7.73 -15.82 11.63
N TRP A 70 -6.44 -15.54 11.87
CA TRP A 70 -5.74 -14.44 11.19
C TRP A 70 -4.41 -14.96 10.64
N LEU A 71 -4.48 -15.59 9.48
CA LEU A 71 -3.35 -15.73 8.58
C LEU A 71 -3.67 -14.85 7.39
N GLY A 72 -3.13 -13.63 7.40
CA GLY A 72 -2.98 -12.84 6.19
C GLY A 72 -2.11 -13.65 5.23
N ALA A 73 -2.75 -14.38 4.33
CA ALA A 73 -2.08 -14.97 3.19
C ALA A 73 -1.73 -13.80 2.27
N ARG A 74 -0.46 -13.40 2.26
CA ARG A 74 0.12 -12.75 1.07
C ARG A 74 0.01 -13.80 -0.04
N ALA A 75 -0.87 -13.52 -0.99
CA ALA A 75 -1.23 -14.44 -2.05
C ALA A 75 -0.16 -14.36 -3.16
N ASP A 76 0.99 -14.98 -2.97
CA ASP A 76 2.03 -15.12 -4.00
C ASP A 76 1.77 -16.28 -5.00
N GLY A 77 0.53 -16.39 -5.49
CA GLY A 77 0.21 -17.25 -6.65
C GLY A 77 0.65 -16.58 -7.94
N PRO A 78 0.54 -17.25 -9.11
CA PRO A 78 0.70 -16.59 -10.40
C PRO A 78 -0.24 -15.38 -10.40
N VAL A 79 0.32 -14.20 -10.57
CA VAL A 79 -0.44 -12.96 -10.45
C VAL A 79 -1.51 -12.94 -11.52
N ARG A 80 -2.76 -12.96 -11.05
CA ARG A 80 -3.89 -12.52 -11.85
C ARG A 80 -3.98 -11.01 -11.66
N PRO A 81 -4.18 -10.23 -12.75
CA PRO A 81 -4.40 -8.80 -12.61
C PRO A 81 -5.46 -8.53 -11.55
N ASN A 82 -5.12 -7.67 -10.60
CA ASN A 82 -6.04 -7.25 -9.56
C ASN A 82 -7.11 -6.37 -10.18
N HIS A 83 -8.24 -6.97 -10.57
CA HIS A 83 -9.34 -6.27 -11.21
C HIS A 83 -10.07 -5.28 -10.27
N ASP A 84 -9.82 -5.35 -8.96
CA ASP A 84 -10.42 -4.45 -7.98
C ASP A 84 -9.63 -3.14 -7.82
N TYR A 85 -8.36 -3.09 -8.24
CA TYR A 85 -7.51 -1.91 -8.14
C TYR A 85 -7.05 -1.44 -9.52
N VAL A 86 -7.20 -0.16 -9.80
CA VAL A 86 -6.67 0.47 -11.03
C VAL A 86 -5.78 1.64 -10.67
N VAL A 87 -4.67 1.80 -11.38
CA VAL A 87 -3.81 2.99 -11.30
C VAL A 87 -4.20 3.97 -12.40
N ILE A 88 -4.44 5.22 -12.05
CA ILE A 88 -4.79 6.28 -12.99
C ILE A 88 -3.73 7.38 -12.94
N SER A 89 -3.33 7.88 -14.11
CA SER A 89 -2.43 9.04 -14.22
C SER A 89 -2.66 9.85 -15.50
N SER A 90 -2.18 11.10 -15.57
CA SER A 90 -2.17 11.84 -16.83
C SER A 90 -1.10 11.28 -17.77
N LYS A 91 -1.26 11.43 -19.08
CA LYS A 91 -0.19 11.07 -20.03
C LYS A 91 1.09 11.90 -19.79
N ARG A 92 0.95 13.13 -19.29
CA ARG A 92 2.09 14.01 -18.93
C ARG A 92 2.89 13.44 -17.77
N CYS A 93 2.22 13.01 -16.70
CA CYS A 93 2.84 12.36 -15.55
C CYS A 93 3.55 11.07 -15.98
N ARG A 94 2.90 10.23 -16.80
CA ARG A 94 3.49 9.00 -17.37
C ARG A 94 4.69 9.27 -18.28
N ALA A 95 4.74 10.39 -18.98
CA ALA A 95 5.86 10.75 -19.85
C ALA A 95 7.04 11.39 -19.08
N THR A 96 6.84 11.79 -17.83
CA THR A 96 7.85 12.46 -17.01
C THR A 96 8.63 11.41 -16.22
N ASP A 97 9.94 11.30 -16.42
CA ASP A 97 10.77 10.19 -15.95
C ASP A 97 10.50 9.75 -14.49
N GLY A 98 10.92 10.50 -13.46
CA GLY A 98 10.72 10.09 -12.06
C GLY A 98 9.28 9.70 -11.70
N TRP A 99 8.30 10.43 -12.24
CA TRP A 99 6.87 10.17 -12.04
C TRP A 99 6.37 8.94 -12.79
N ARG A 100 6.92 8.65 -13.98
CA ARG A 100 6.71 7.41 -14.73
C ARG A 100 7.00 6.19 -13.86
N GLN A 101 8.07 6.26 -13.05
CA GLN A 101 8.44 5.19 -12.14
C GLN A 101 7.49 5.09 -10.94
N VAL A 102 6.97 6.20 -10.41
CA VAL A 102 5.95 6.17 -9.34
C VAL A 102 4.66 5.48 -9.83
N VAL A 103 4.19 5.81 -11.04
CA VAL A 103 3.03 5.16 -11.66
C VAL A 103 3.24 3.66 -11.77
N GLY A 104 4.36 3.24 -12.38
CA GLY A 104 4.69 1.83 -12.54
C GLY A 104 4.88 1.11 -11.20
N ALA A 105 5.45 1.79 -10.19
CA ALA A 105 5.63 1.22 -8.86
C ALA A 105 4.31 0.90 -8.18
N LEU A 106 3.34 1.82 -8.26
CA LEU A 106 2.02 1.61 -7.66
C LEU A 106 1.27 0.49 -8.37
N ALA A 107 1.37 0.42 -9.70
CA ALA A 107 0.79 -0.66 -10.49
C ALA A 107 1.41 -2.02 -10.12
N ALA A 108 2.75 -2.09 -10.09
CA ALA A 108 3.50 -3.28 -9.71
C ALA A 108 3.28 -3.73 -8.26
N LYS A 109 2.97 -2.79 -7.35
CA LYS A 109 2.66 -3.08 -5.94
C LYS A 109 1.31 -3.80 -5.79
N HIS A 110 0.33 -3.43 -6.62
CA HIS A 110 -1.07 -3.88 -6.48
C HIS A 110 -1.51 -4.83 -7.57
N ASP A 111 -0.61 -5.24 -8.47
CA ASP A 111 -0.92 -6.06 -9.64
C ASP A 111 -2.00 -5.41 -10.52
N ALA A 112 -1.97 -4.07 -10.59
CA ALA A 112 -3.06 -3.27 -11.12
C ALA A 112 -2.81 -2.82 -12.56
N GLU A 113 -3.87 -2.79 -13.37
CA GLU A 113 -3.81 -2.15 -14.68
C GLU A 113 -3.66 -0.63 -14.56
N MET A 114 -2.96 -0.02 -15.52
CA MET A 114 -2.76 1.42 -15.63
C MET A 114 -3.65 2.04 -16.70
N LEU A 115 -4.35 3.13 -16.36
CA LEU A 115 -5.16 3.92 -17.28
C LEU A 115 -4.66 5.37 -17.36
N PHE A 116 -4.69 5.95 -18.56
CA PHE A 116 -4.15 7.28 -18.82
C PHE A 116 -5.14 8.20 -19.54
N PHE A 117 -5.26 9.44 -19.06
CA PHE A 117 -6.06 10.50 -19.71
C PHE A 117 -5.16 11.65 -20.20
N ASP A 118 -5.65 12.43 -21.15
CA ASP A 118 -4.95 13.61 -21.66
C ASP A 118 -5.26 14.85 -20.80
N GLU A 119 -6.53 15.26 -20.75
CA GLU A 119 -6.94 16.51 -20.09
C GLU A 119 -7.77 16.22 -18.83
N SER A 120 -8.76 15.34 -18.94
CA SER A 120 -9.79 15.12 -17.91
C SER A 120 -9.91 13.65 -17.51
N PRO A 121 -10.07 13.33 -16.21
CA PRO A 121 -10.31 11.95 -15.77
C PRO A 121 -11.59 11.36 -16.34
N SER A 122 -12.55 12.20 -16.74
CA SER A 122 -13.82 11.77 -17.33
C SER A 122 -13.66 11.02 -18.65
N GLU A 123 -12.54 11.20 -19.37
CA GLU A 123 -12.16 10.43 -20.55
C GLU A 123 -12.09 8.92 -20.26
N LEU A 124 -11.79 8.55 -19.00
CA LEU A 124 -11.65 7.16 -18.58
C LEU A 124 -12.98 6.49 -18.21
N LEU A 125 -14.11 7.22 -18.20
CA LEU A 125 -15.42 6.65 -17.83
C LEU A 125 -15.78 5.36 -18.59
N PRO A 126 -15.57 5.23 -19.92
CA PRO A 126 -15.88 3.98 -20.64
C PRO A 126 -15.08 2.78 -20.12
N GLU A 127 -13.81 3.03 -19.77
CA GLU A 127 -12.87 2.02 -19.28
C GLU A 127 -13.16 1.60 -17.84
N LEU A 128 -13.46 2.59 -16.99
CA LEU A 128 -13.83 2.41 -15.59
C LEU A 128 -15.18 1.71 -15.48
N ARG A 129 -16.16 2.04 -16.33
CA ARG A 129 -17.46 1.35 -16.43
C ARG A 129 -17.31 -0.12 -16.78
N ARG A 130 -16.37 -0.46 -17.66
CA ARG A 130 -16.12 -1.85 -18.03
C ARG A 130 -15.48 -2.65 -16.90
N ARG A 131 -14.54 -2.05 -16.17
CA ARG A 131 -13.78 -2.75 -15.10
C ARG A 131 -14.53 -2.79 -13.78
N ARG A 132 -15.19 -1.68 -13.46
CA ARG A 132 -15.81 -1.36 -12.18
C ARG A 132 -14.87 -1.66 -11.01
N PRO A 133 -13.70 -1.00 -10.92
CA PRO A 133 -12.78 -1.21 -9.80
C PRO A 133 -13.45 -0.85 -8.47
N ARG A 134 -13.00 -1.47 -7.37
CA ARG A 134 -13.38 -1.07 -6.01
C ARG A 134 -12.44 -0.01 -5.45
N MET A 135 -11.24 0.07 -6.02
CA MET A 135 -10.17 0.95 -5.59
C MET A 135 -9.47 1.62 -6.75
N VAL A 136 -9.10 2.89 -6.56
CA VAL A 136 -8.34 3.65 -7.55
C VAL A 136 -7.17 4.37 -6.89
N GLY A 137 -5.96 4.03 -7.30
CA GLY A 137 -4.75 4.80 -6.97
C GLY A 137 -4.49 5.84 -8.05
N VAL A 138 -4.56 7.12 -7.71
CA VAL A 138 -4.24 8.21 -8.65
C VAL A 138 -2.81 8.65 -8.43
N VAL A 139 -1.99 8.72 -9.48
CA VAL A 139 -0.63 9.30 -9.41
C VAL A 139 -0.59 10.60 -10.20
N ALA A 140 -0.22 11.69 -9.53
CA ALA A 140 -0.16 13.02 -10.13
C ALA A 140 1.05 13.82 -9.65
N MET A 141 1.62 14.63 -10.54
CA MET A 141 2.60 15.63 -10.18
C MET A 141 1.95 16.74 -9.33
N PRO A 142 2.71 17.45 -8.47
CA PRO A 142 2.14 18.46 -7.58
C PRO A 142 1.38 19.58 -8.33
N ASP A 143 1.84 19.96 -9.53
CA ASP A 143 1.18 20.94 -10.39
C ASP A 143 -0.09 20.41 -11.11
N GLU A 144 -0.41 19.11 -10.96
CA GLU A 144 -1.64 18.48 -11.45
C GLU A 144 -2.63 18.15 -10.33
N ALA A 145 -2.22 18.30 -9.06
CA ALA A 145 -2.91 17.80 -7.88
C ALA A 145 -3.84 18.82 -7.20
N GLY A 146 -4.13 19.95 -7.87
CA GLY A 146 -4.96 21.02 -7.34
C GLY A 146 -6.44 20.67 -7.14
N ARG A 147 -7.20 21.63 -6.60
CA ARG A 147 -8.62 21.48 -6.23
C ARG A 147 -9.51 21.04 -7.39
N ASP A 148 -9.30 21.58 -8.59
CA ASP A 148 -10.08 21.20 -9.77
C ASP A 148 -9.92 19.72 -10.10
N ARG A 149 -8.68 19.22 -10.02
CA ARG A 149 -8.37 17.83 -10.29
C ARG A 149 -9.01 16.91 -9.26
N VAL A 150 -8.90 17.23 -7.96
CA VAL A 150 -9.54 16.48 -6.87
C VAL A 150 -11.05 16.40 -7.07
N GLY A 151 -11.69 17.53 -7.35
CA GLY A 151 -13.13 17.58 -7.64
C GLY A 151 -13.51 16.77 -8.88
N ALA A 152 -12.71 16.84 -9.94
CA ALA A 152 -12.93 16.06 -11.16
C ALA A 152 -12.86 14.55 -10.92
N PHE A 153 -11.93 14.07 -10.07
CA PHE A 153 -11.87 12.66 -9.68
C PHE A 153 -13.08 12.24 -8.84
N ASN A 154 -13.44 13.00 -7.81
CA ASN A 154 -14.63 12.74 -6.99
C ASN A 154 -15.90 12.63 -7.87
N ARG A 155 -16.11 13.56 -8.81
CA ARG A 155 -17.24 13.52 -9.76
C ARG A 155 -17.15 12.36 -10.75
N THR A 156 -15.95 12.01 -11.23
CA THR A 156 -15.76 10.90 -12.19
C THR A 156 -16.06 9.55 -11.54
N PHE A 157 -15.59 9.34 -10.31
CA PHE A 157 -15.77 8.08 -9.59
C PHE A 157 -17.17 7.88 -9.02
N ARG A 158 -18.03 8.91 -9.00
CA ARG A 158 -19.48 8.79 -8.78
C ARG A 158 -20.30 8.50 -10.03
N ARG A 159 -19.64 8.34 -11.19
CA ARG A 159 -20.29 8.15 -12.50
C ARG A 159 -19.87 6.84 -13.16
N ILE A 160 -19.14 5.98 -12.44
CA ILE A 160 -18.74 4.66 -12.92
C ILE A 160 -19.99 3.80 -13.01
N VAL A 161 -20.83 3.82 -11.99
CA VAL A 161 -22.21 3.34 -12.03
C VAL A 161 -23.12 4.54 -12.19
N ASP A 162 -24.26 4.35 -12.85
CA ASP A 162 -25.27 5.41 -13.00
C ASP A 162 -26.15 5.49 -11.74
N ASP A 163 -25.52 5.82 -10.62
CA ASP A 163 -26.13 6.05 -9.32
C ASP A 163 -25.37 7.16 -8.57
N PRO A 164 -25.86 7.69 -7.42
CA PRO A 164 -25.22 8.83 -6.78
C PRO A 164 -23.98 8.47 -5.94
N TRP A 165 -23.65 7.19 -5.77
CA TRP A 165 -22.65 6.72 -4.81
C TRP A 165 -21.22 6.84 -5.34
N LEU A 166 -20.25 6.87 -4.42
CA LEU A 166 -18.84 6.83 -4.81
C LEU A 166 -18.41 5.38 -5.07
N ASP A 167 -18.28 5.01 -6.34
CA ASP A 167 -18.12 3.61 -6.78
C ASP A 167 -16.77 2.98 -6.43
N ALA A 168 -15.77 3.81 -6.13
CA ALA A 168 -14.43 3.36 -5.80
C ALA A 168 -13.83 4.17 -4.64
N ARG A 169 -13.21 3.45 -3.70
CA ARG A 169 -12.31 4.05 -2.71
C ARG A 169 -11.05 4.52 -3.41
N TRP A 170 -10.70 5.79 -3.29
CA TRP A 170 -9.56 6.33 -4.03
C TRP A 170 -8.61 7.15 -3.15
N GLY A 171 -7.38 7.30 -3.63
CA GLY A 171 -6.36 8.14 -3.01
C GLY A 171 -5.39 8.71 -4.03
N LEU A 172 -4.77 9.84 -3.68
CA LEU A 172 -3.85 10.61 -4.52
C LEU A 172 -2.41 10.43 -4.05
N VAL A 173 -1.62 9.65 -4.79
CA VAL A 173 -0.19 9.46 -4.57
C VAL A 173 0.58 10.59 -5.25
N THR A 174 1.23 11.42 -4.44
CA THR A 174 2.00 12.59 -4.87
C THR A 174 3.05 12.97 -3.83
N GLY A 175 3.80 14.04 -4.06
CA GLY A 175 5.01 14.44 -3.33
C GLY A 175 5.53 15.79 -3.81
N ALA A 176 6.42 16.45 -3.03
CA ALA A 176 7.09 17.67 -3.50
C ALA A 176 7.99 17.34 -4.70
N GLU A 177 8.61 16.17 -4.65
CA GLU A 177 9.27 15.51 -5.77
C GLU A 177 8.83 14.05 -5.92
N TRP A 178 9.23 13.41 -7.02
CA TRP A 178 8.87 12.02 -7.29
C TRP A 178 9.44 11.04 -6.25
N ALA A 179 10.55 11.39 -5.59
CA ALA A 179 11.17 10.56 -4.55
C ALA A 179 10.26 10.44 -3.32
N ASP A 180 9.62 11.54 -2.91
CA ASP A 180 8.63 11.55 -1.82
C ASP A 180 7.42 10.66 -2.16
N ALA A 181 6.92 10.77 -3.40
CA ALA A 181 5.81 9.94 -3.85
C ALA A 181 6.20 8.45 -3.93
N MET A 182 7.45 8.15 -4.32
CA MET A 182 7.97 6.78 -4.31
C MET A 182 8.03 6.21 -2.90
N GLU A 183 8.39 7.03 -1.91
CA GLU A 183 8.34 6.66 -0.50
C GLU A 183 6.90 6.29 -0.07
N VAL A 184 5.89 7.07 -0.44
CA VAL A 184 4.48 6.70 -0.22
C VAL A 184 4.15 5.33 -0.82
N VAL A 185 4.59 5.05 -2.06
CA VAL A 185 4.34 3.75 -2.72
C VAL A 185 5.05 2.60 -1.99
N ARG A 186 6.30 2.78 -1.56
CA ARG A 186 7.12 1.76 -0.88
C ARG A 186 6.59 1.34 0.50
N ALA A 187 5.68 2.10 1.08
CA ALA A 187 5.02 1.71 2.32
C ALA A 187 4.16 0.44 2.10
N THR A 188 4.68 -0.72 2.52
CA THR A 188 4.01 -2.03 2.38
C THR A 188 3.65 -2.65 3.73
N THR A 189 4.37 -2.32 4.79
CA THR A 189 4.04 -2.74 6.16
C THR A 189 2.83 -1.96 6.66
N PRO A 190 1.75 -2.63 7.12
CA PRO A 190 0.63 -1.97 7.77
C PRO A 190 1.07 -1.06 8.92
N LEU A 191 0.56 0.17 8.97
CA LEU A 191 0.75 1.05 10.11
C LEU A 191 -0.33 0.77 11.15
N VAL A 192 0.06 0.14 12.25
CA VAL A 192 -0.78 0.01 13.44
C VAL A 192 -0.44 1.17 14.38
N VAL A 193 -1.37 2.09 14.54
CA VAL A 193 -1.22 3.29 15.38
C VAL A 193 -1.10 2.88 16.84
N ARG A 194 0.05 3.16 17.44
CA ARG A 194 0.35 2.93 18.86
C ARG A 194 0.51 4.23 19.64
N ARG A 195 0.96 5.28 18.96
CA ARG A 195 1.13 6.63 19.51
C ARG A 195 0.36 7.67 18.71
N LEU A 196 -0.45 8.47 19.40
CA LEU A 196 -1.26 9.53 18.80
C LEU A 196 -0.78 10.91 19.27
N MET A 197 -0.72 11.88 18.36
CA MET A 197 -0.53 13.28 18.68
C MET A 197 -1.64 14.12 18.05
N ALA A 198 -2.07 15.19 18.71
CA ALA A 198 -3.09 16.08 18.17
C ALA A 198 -2.96 17.54 18.64
N ASN A 199 -3.57 18.48 17.93
CA ASN A 199 -3.83 19.84 18.43
C ASN A 199 -5.32 20.08 18.79
N THR A 200 -6.12 19.02 18.77
CA THR A 200 -7.54 19.04 19.10
C THR A 200 -7.80 17.94 20.12
N PRO A 201 -8.81 18.08 20.99
CA PRO A 201 -9.23 16.99 21.87
C PRO A 201 -9.47 15.71 21.08
N VAL A 202 -8.93 14.60 21.60
CA VAL A 202 -8.99 13.25 21.02
C VAL A 202 -9.23 12.22 22.12
N PRO A 203 -9.98 11.13 21.85
CA PRO A 203 -10.06 10.03 22.79
C PRO A 203 -8.69 9.34 22.86
N PHE A 204 -8.14 9.19 24.07
CA PHE A 204 -6.92 8.39 24.26
C PHE A 204 -7.20 6.88 24.29
N GLY A 205 -8.47 6.47 24.45
CA GLY A 205 -8.88 5.06 24.49
C GLY A 205 -8.22 4.14 23.43
N PRO A 206 -8.05 4.59 22.16
CA PRO A 206 -7.46 3.79 21.10
C PRO A 206 -5.95 3.54 21.19
N VAL A 207 -5.21 4.23 22.06
CA VAL A 207 -3.74 4.16 22.14
C VAL A 207 -3.22 4.11 23.59
N ALA A 208 -2.06 3.50 23.79
CA ALA A 208 -1.39 3.49 25.09
C ALA A 208 -0.70 4.83 25.40
N ASP A 209 -0.13 5.46 24.37
CA ASP A 209 0.60 6.71 24.47
C ASP A 209 -0.01 7.77 23.57
N GLY A 210 -0.17 8.98 24.09
CA GLY A 210 -0.54 10.10 23.26
C GLY A 210 -0.55 11.42 23.98
N VAL A 211 -0.57 12.49 23.18
CA VAL A 211 -0.68 13.87 23.67
C VAL A 211 -1.61 14.65 22.76
N TYR A 212 -2.46 15.49 23.35
CA TYR A 212 -3.12 16.54 22.58
C TYR A 212 -2.88 17.91 23.21
N PHE A 213 -2.56 18.87 22.36
CA PHE A 213 -2.46 20.28 22.70
C PHE A 213 -3.83 20.91 22.45
N ASP A 214 -4.41 21.61 23.42
CA ASP A 214 -5.78 22.11 23.32
C ASP A 214 -5.83 23.42 22.52
N GLU A 215 -6.36 23.38 21.29
CA GLU A 215 -6.49 24.57 20.44
C GLU A 215 -7.45 25.64 21.00
N GLY A 216 -8.34 25.28 21.94
CA GLY A 216 -9.30 26.19 22.57
C GLY A 216 -8.80 26.80 23.88
N VAL A 217 -7.85 26.16 24.56
CA VAL A 217 -7.39 26.56 25.90
C VAL A 217 -5.87 26.74 25.94
N ALA A 218 -5.43 28.00 25.99
CA ALA A 218 -4.01 28.35 26.00
C ALA A 218 -3.20 27.59 27.07
N GLY A 219 -2.09 26.99 26.63
CA GLY A 219 -1.16 26.22 27.46
C GLY A 219 -1.71 24.91 28.02
N ARG A 220 -2.96 24.53 27.73
CA ARG A 220 -3.50 23.25 28.17
C ARG A 220 -3.08 22.15 27.21
N ARG A 221 -2.57 21.04 27.73
CA ARG A 221 -2.41 19.79 27.00
C ARG A 221 -2.80 18.62 27.89
N MET A 222 -3.26 17.53 27.27
CA MET A 222 -3.48 16.28 27.97
C MET A 222 -2.48 15.25 27.49
N GLU A 223 -1.97 14.44 28.39
CA GLU A 223 -1.00 13.39 28.10
C GLU A 223 -1.46 12.05 28.65
N ARG A 224 -1.23 10.98 27.91
CA ARG A 224 -1.36 9.59 28.35
C ARG A 224 -0.05 8.86 28.06
N THR A 225 0.44 8.12 29.04
CA THR A 225 1.67 7.32 28.92
C THR A 225 1.42 5.92 29.45
N ASP A 226 1.94 4.91 28.76
CA ASP A 226 1.88 3.49 29.15
C ASP A 226 0.46 2.99 29.48
N GLY A 227 -0.57 3.54 28.81
CA GLY A 227 -1.96 3.17 29.02
C GLY A 227 -2.57 3.65 30.35
N GLY A 228 -1.87 4.50 31.11
CA GLY A 228 -2.37 5.10 32.35
C GLY A 228 -3.56 6.04 32.15
N GLU A 229 -4.02 6.67 33.22
CA GLU A 229 -5.07 7.71 33.14
C GLU A 229 -4.53 8.97 32.47
N PRO A 230 -5.30 9.64 31.60
CA PRO A 230 -4.90 10.91 31.02
C PRO A 230 -4.67 11.99 32.09
N VAL A 231 -3.55 12.71 31.99
CA VAL A 231 -3.16 13.77 32.92
C VAL A 231 -3.21 15.12 32.20
N GLU A 232 -3.80 16.12 32.85
CA GLU A 232 -3.73 17.51 32.39
C GLU A 232 -2.39 18.14 32.75
N VAL A 233 -1.75 18.77 31.76
CA VAL A 233 -0.54 19.57 31.91
C VAL A 233 -0.86 21.00 31.49
N ARG A 234 -0.38 21.96 32.30
CA ARG A 234 -0.48 23.40 32.04
C ARG A 234 0.91 23.95 31.75
N GLY A 235 1.16 24.27 30.49
CA GLY A 235 2.36 24.92 29.97
C GLY A 235 2.12 26.38 29.59
N ASP A 236 3.04 26.91 28.78
CA ASP A 236 2.99 28.28 28.28
C ASP A 236 1.96 28.46 27.15
N ILE A 237 1.57 29.70 26.89
CA ILE A 237 0.64 30.04 25.79
C ILE A 237 1.25 29.67 24.43
N GLU A 238 2.57 29.83 24.29
CA GLU A 238 3.33 29.42 23.10
C GLU A 238 3.51 27.90 23.09
N ILE A 239 2.52 27.19 22.54
CA ILE A 239 2.51 25.72 22.53
C ILE A 239 3.39 25.11 21.43
N VAL A 240 3.84 25.90 20.45
CA VAL A 240 4.61 25.37 19.31
C VAL A 240 5.95 24.76 19.72
N ASP A 241 6.62 25.30 20.73
CA ASP A 241 7.91 24.76 21.20
C ASP A 241 7.72 23.37 21.84
N ASP A 242 6.72 23.24 22.71
CA ASP A 242 6.32 21.95 23.29
C ASP A 242 5.84 20.95 22.23
N PHE A 243 5.09 21.42 21.23
CA PHE A 243 4.61 20.58 20.12
C PHE A 243 5.78 20.03 19.31
N VAL A 244 6.72 20.89 18.88
CA VAL A 244 7.88 20.48 18.09
C VAL A 244 8.78 19.52 18.89
N THR A 245 8.97 19.81 20.19
CA THR A 245 9.72 18.93 21.09
C THR A 245 9.06 17.56 21.19
N ALA A 246 7.77 17.51 21.50
CA ALA A 246 7.02 16.25 21.59
C ALA A 246 7.03 15.46 20.29
N PHE A 247 6.94 16.14 19.14
CA PHE A 247 6.99 15.52 17.82
C PHE A 247 8.37 14.91 17.51
N ASN A 248 9.46 15.66 17.78
CA ASN A 248 10.81 15.22 17.43
C ASN A 248 11.36 14.17 18.41
N GLU A 249 11.04 14.25 19.70
CA GLU A 249 11.53 13.31 20.72
C GLU A 249 10.81 11.96 20.67
N ALA A 250 9.50 11.98 20.38
CA ALA A 250 8.69 10.79 20.33
C ALA A 250 7.62 10.93 19.22
N PRO A 251 8.01 10.65 17.97
CA PRO A 251 7.16 10.89 16.82
C PRO A 251 5.85 10.09 16.85
N PRO A 252 4.73 10.67 16.39
CA PRO A 252 3.44 10.00 16.36
C PRO A 252 3.32 9.03 15.18
N ASP A 253 2.55 7.96 15.36
CA ASP A 253 2.05 7.14 14.24
C ASP A 253 0.86 7.82 13.57
N LEU A 254 0.05 8.57 14.34
CA LEU A 254 -1.10 9.35 13.85
C LEU A 254 -1.06 10.78 14.40
N LEU A 255 -1.10 11.76 13.50
CA LEU A 255 -1.28 13.17 13.84
C LEU A 255 -2.70 13.63 13.46
N VAL A 256 -3.51 13.99 14.46
CA VAL A 256 -4.86 14.52 14.24
C VAL A 256 -4.82 16.04 14.32
N THR A 257 -5.34 16.72 13.29
CA THR A 257 -5.26 18.17 13.19
C THR A 257 -6.65 18.82 13.02
N SER A 258 -6.79 19.98 13.62
CA SER A 258 -7.90 20.92 13.49
C SER A 258 -7.35 22.35 13.44
N GLY A 259 -8.20 23.29 13.06
CA GLY A 259 -7.91 24.71 13.18
C GLY A 259 -7.53 25.40 11.87
N ARG A 260 -6.96 26.60 12.00
CA ARG A 260 -6.72 27.49 10.86
C ARG A 260 -5.50 27.06 10.07
N THR A 261 -5.76 26.56 8.86
CA THR A 261 -4.75 26.04 7.95
C THR A 261 -4.87 26.69 6.58
N ASN A 262 -3.73 26.94 5.95
CA ASN A 262 -3.60 27.24 4.54
C ASN A 262 -2.47 26.40 3.95
N GLU A 263 -2.08 26.68 2.71
CA GLU A 263 -1.10 25.90 1.95
C GLU A 263 0.30 25.93 2.56
N GLU A 264 0.64 26.98 3.32
CA GLU A 264 1.99 27.21 3.82
C GLU A 264 2.11 27.04 5.34
N ARG A 265 0.98 27.09 6.07
CA ARG A 265 0.98 27.10 7.53
C ARG A 265 -0.29 26.56 8.18
N TRP A 266 -0.11 26.01 9.37
CA TRP A 266 -1.15 25.53 10.27
C TRP A 266 -0.96 26.14 11.67
N MET A 267 -2.00 26.81 12.18
CA MET A 267 -1.99 27.39 13.51
C MET A 267 -2.33 26.33 14.56
N LEU A 268 -1.50 26.22 15.62
CA LEU A 268 -1.73 25.23 16.67
C LEU A 268 -2.79 25.68 17.68
N GLY A 269 -2.96 26.99 17.87
CA GLY A 269 -4.05 27.58 18.66
C GLY A 269 -5.17 28.10 17.76
N TYR A 270 -6.42 27.78 18.08
CA TYR A 270 -7.60 28.27 17.36
C TYR A 270 -8.13 29.58 17.96
N LEU A 271 -8.20 29.65 19.30
CA LEU A 271 -8.70 30.81 20.05
C LEU A 271 -7.59 31.75 20.54
N PHE A 272 -6.32 31.40 20.32
CA PHE A 272 -5.14 32.16 20.74
C PHE A 272 -3.98 31.94 19.75
N ASP A 273 -2.98 32.83 19.76
CA ASP A 273 -1.75 32.64 18.97
C ASP A 273 -0.77 31.78 19.76
N GLY A 274 -0.78 30.48 19.48
CA GLY A 274 0.10 29.48 20.12
C GLY A 274 1.36 29.16 19.31
N GLY A 275 1.63 29.92 18.25
CA GLY A 275 2.60 29.56 17.22
C GLY A 275 2.00 28.66 16.13
N ARG A 276 2.85 28.25 15.19
CA ARG A 276 2.39 27.62 13.93
C ARG A 276 3.41 26.64 13.37
N VAL A 277 2.93 25.61 12.68
CA VAL A 277 3.74 24.80 11.77
C VAL A 277 3.74 25.47 10.40
N VAL A 278 4.89 25.61 9.76
CA VAL A 278 5.07 26.28 8.46
C VAL A 278 5.95 25.46 7.53
N VAL A 279 5.85 25.74 6.23
CA VAL A 279 6.87 25.39 5.24
C VAL A 279 7.95 26.48 5.26
N GLY A 280 9.21 26.08 5.50
CA GLY A 280 10.38 26.96 5.49
C GLY A 280 10.80 27.37 4.07
N GLU A 281 11.75 28.30 3.96
CA GLU A 281 12.26 28.78 2.66
C GLU A 281 12.89 27.67 1.79
N ALA A 282 13.36 26.58 2.41
CA ALA A 282 13.92 25.43 1.70
C ALA A 282 12.86 24.37 1.34
N GLY A 283 11.58 24.64 1.57
CA GLY A 283 10.50 23.66 1.44
C GLY A 283 10.39 22.70 2.63
N ASP A 284 11.16 22.90 3.69
CA ASP A 284 11.26 21.99 4.82
C ASP A 284 10.28 22.32 5.96
N LEU A 285 9.85 21.29 6.71
CA LEU A 285 8.85 21.43 7.76
C LEU A 285 9.44 22.08 9.02
N ARG A 286 8.84 23.20 9.46
CA ARG A 286 9.30 23.98 10.62
C ARG A 286 8.18 24.30 11.60
N GLY A 287 8.48 24.35 12.89
CA GLY A 287 7.68 25.07 13.87
C GLY A 287 8.17 26.50 14.00
N ARG A 288 7.30 27.49 13.80
CA ARG A 288 7.59 28.92 13.94
C ARG A 288 7.00 29.46 15.24
N LEU A 289 7.90 29.91 16.11
CA LEU A 289 7.62 30.57 17.38
C LEU A 289 7.03 31.98 17.17
N LEU A 290 6.47 32.56 18.22
CA LEU A 290 5.88 33.89 18.24
C LEU A 290 6.90 35.00 18.01
N ASP A 291 8.15 34.78 18.41
CA ASP A 291 9.27 35.69 18.14
C ASP A 291 9.82 35.58 16.70
N GLY A 292 9.31 34.62 15.92
CA GLY A 292 9.71 34.34 14.55
C GLY A 292 10.82 33.30 14.39
N THR A 293 11.36 32.75 15.48
CA THR A 293 12.33 31.66 15.45
C THR A 293 11.71 30.42 14.82
N GLU A 294 12.48 29.70 13.99
CA GLU A 294 12.03 28.47 13.32
C GLU A 294 12.85 27.26 13.75
N VAL A 295 12.16 26.21 14.20
CA VAL A 295 12.74 24.95 14.66
C VAL A 295 12.38 23.84 13.67
N PRO A 296 13.34 23.01 13.22
CA PRO A 296 13.05 21.87 12.35
C PRO A 296 12.08 20.86 12.97
N ILE A 297 11.14 20.37 12.16
CA ILE A 297 10.32 19.19 12.46
C ILE A 297 10.80 18.09 11.51
N ARG A 298 11.35 17.00 12.04
CA ARG A 298 11.85 15.89 11.22
C ARG A 298 11.57 14.56 11.85
N ASN A 299 10.87 13.71 11.10
CA ASN A 299 10.62 12.32 11.45
C ASN A 299 10.52 11.49 10.17
N PRO A 300 11.56 10.75 9.74
CA PRO A 300 11.47 9.96 8.51
C PRO A 300 10.61 8.68 8.63
N GLY A 301 10.08 8.36 9.82
CA GLY A 301 9.27 7.15 10.05
C GLY A 301 7.86 7.25 9.45
N PRO A 302 7.25 6.12 9.06
CA PRO A 302 5.91 6.13 8.48
C PRO A 302 4.87 6.62 9.49
N MET A 303 4.15 7.69 9.16
CA MET A 303 3.02 8.19 9.94
C MET A 303 1.79 8.43 9.05
N ALA A 304 0.64 8.61 9.68
CA ALA A 304 -0.58 9.07 9.04
C ALA A 304 -1.05 10.39 9.65
N MET A 305 -1.79 11.17 8.86
CA MET A 305 -2.39 12.43 9.29
C MET A 305 -3.89 12.46 9.01
N LEU A 306 -4.63 13.01 9.97
CA LEU A 306 -6.08 13.19 9.88
C LEU A 306 -6.43 14.64 10.16
N GLY A 307 -6.66 15.44 9.12
CA GLY A 307 -7.22 16.78 9.22
C GLY A 307 -8.75 16.74 9.31
N ALA A 308 -9.29 16.63 10.51
CA ALA A 308 -10.75 16.59 10.72
C ALA A 308 -11.39 17.97 10.45
N GLY A 309 -10.75 19.04 10.94
CA GLY A 309 -11.21 20.43 10.82
C GLY A 309 -10.24 21.37 10.09
N SER A 310 -9.18 20.83 9.48
CA SER A 310 -8.11 21.62 8.84
C SER A 310 -8.43 21.93 7.38
N CYS A 311 -8.83 23.17 7.09
CA CYS A 311 -8.99 23.66 5.71
C CYS A 311 -7.69 23.50 4.90
N LEU A 312 -7.78 23.25 3.60
CA LEU A 312 -6.64 23.26 2.67
C LEU A 312 -5.48 22.27 2.99
N LEU A 313 -5.60 21.41 4.02
CA LEU A 313 -4.56 20.41 4.33
C LEU A 313 -4.39 19.38 3.20
N GLY A 314 -5.40 19.19 2.35
CA GLY A 314 -5.32 18.34 1.15
C GLY A 314 -5.12 19.13 -0.15
N PHE A 315 -4.89 20.46 -0.09
CA PHE A 315 -4.77 21.30 -1.28
C PHE A 315 -3.32 21.40 -1.76
N ILE A 316 -3.11 21.10 -3.05
CA ILE A 316 -1.78 21.04 -3.66
C ILE A 316 -1.76 21.92 -4.92
N PRO A 317 -1.51 23.23 -4.79
CA PRO A 317 -1.31 24.13 -5.92
C PRO A 317 0.12 24.06 -6.51
N GLY A 318 1.06 23.43 -5.81
CA GLY A 318 2.48 23.36 -6.18
C GLY A 318 3.28 22.48 -5.21
N SER A 319 4.60 22.46 -5.34
CA SER A 319 5.49 21.57 -4.57
C SER A 319 5.80 22.06 -3.15
N GLU A 320 5.72 23.36 -2.89
CA GLU A 320 6.13 23.98 -1.63
C GLU A 320 4.95 24.20 -0.69
N VAL A 321 4.24 23.12 -0.35
CA VAL A 321 3.03 23.19 0.49
C VAL A 321 3.09 22.22 1.65
N LEU A 322 2.38 22.59 2.72
CA LEU A 322 2.37 21.94 4.01
C LEU A 322 2.16 20.41 3.93
N PRO A 323 1.15 19.86 3.22
CA PRO A 323 1.00 18.41 3.14
C PRO A 323 2.21 17.71 2.50
N LEU A 324 2.86 18.33 1.52
CA LEU A 324 4.02 17.74 0.86
C LEU A 324 5.27 17.82 1.74
N ALA A 325 5.44 18.89 2.53
CA ALA A 325 6.48 18.98 3.55
C ALA A 325 6.31 17.90 4.64
N PHE A 326 5.07 17.55 5.01
CA PHE A 326 4.82 16.42 5.91
C PHE A 326 5.18 15.05 5.30
N ILE A 327 4.97 14.86 4.00
CA ILE A 327 5.43 13.64 3.30
C ILE A 327 6.96 13.60 3.27
N HIS A 328 7.60 14.72 2.94
CA HIS A 328 9.05 14.85 2.78
C HIS A 328 9.83 14.68 4.10
N ASP A 329 9.52 15.50 5.11
CA ASP A 329 10.32 15.58 6.34
C ASP A 329 9.76 14.76 7.51
N ALA A 330 8.45 14.55 7.54
CA ALA A 330 7.74 13.92 8.66
C ALA A 330 7.24 12.50 8.36
N GLY A 331 7.54 11.97 7.17
CA GLY A 331 7.29 10.56 6.84
C GLY A 331 5.81 10.22 6.72
N ALA A 332 4.95 11.21 6.49
CA ALA A 332 3.53 10.97 6.23
C ALA A 332 3.35 10.13 4.96
N ARG A 333 2.69 8.98 5.09
CA ARG A 333 2.36 8.08 3.96
C ARG A 333 0.87 8.10 3.62
N GLN A 334 0.04 8.61 4.53
CA GLN A 334 -1.35 8.97 4.28
C GLN A 334 -1.71 10.29 4.97
N ILE A 335 -2.39 11.19 4.27
CA ILE A 335 -2.91 12.45 4.81
C ILE A 335 -4.37 12.59 4.37
N VAL A 336 -5.28 12.74 5.32
CA VAL A 336 -6.68 13.09 5.05
C VAL A 336 -6.84 14.58 5.26
N GLY A 337 -7.45 15.28 4.30
CA GLY A 337 -7.74 16.70 4.41
C GLY A 337 -8.67 17.21 3.33
N TYR A 338 -8.93 18.52 3.36
CA TYR A 338 -9.71 19.20 2.34
C TYR A 338 -8.80 19.85 1.30
N ALA A 339 -9.12 19.66 0.02
CA ALA A 339 -8.52 20.39 -1.09
C ALA A 339 -9.07 21.82 -1.25
N SER A 340 -9.99 22.25 -0.38
CA SER A 340 -10.55 23.60 -0.36
C SER A 340 -10.76 24.15 1.04
N THR A 341 -11.08 25.44 1.12
CA THR A 341 -11.67 26.01 2.32
C THR A 341 -13.03 25.35 2.58
N THR A 342 -13.34 25.06 3.84
CA THR A 342 -14.66 24.52 4.23
C THR A 342 -15.14 25.22 5.49
N TRP A 343 -16.45 25.45 5.57
CA TRP A 343 -17.13 25.99 6.74
C TRP A 343 -17.96 24.92 7.47
N HIS A 344 -18.23 23.80 6.78
CA HIS A 344 -19.13 22.76 7.24
C HIS A 344 -18.36 21.63 7.95
N GLY A 345 -17.32 21.10 7.29
CA GLY A 345 -16.39 20.15 7.90
C GLY A 345 -16.97 18.74 8.17
N ALA A 346 -18.20 18.44 7.73
CA ALA A 346 -18.90 17.21 8.09
C ALA A 346 -18.17 15.95 7.62
N GLY A 347 -17.52 15.99 6.46
CA GLY A 347 -16.75 14.84 5.95
C GLY A 347 -15.59 14.47 6.88
N GLY A 348 -14.69 15.41 7.13
CA GLY A 348 -13.50 15.23 7.98
C GLY A 348 -13.84 14.83 9.42
N TRP A 349 -14.88 15.42 10.02
CA TRP A 349 -15.34 15.01 11.35
C TRP A 349 -16.03 13.63 11.37
N ASP A 350 -16.69 13.21 10.28
CA ASP A 350 -17.19 11.84 10.17
C ASP A 350 -16.03 10.82 10.01
N VAL A 351 -14.96 11.17 9.29
CA VAL A 351 -13.73 10.35 9.25
C VAL A 351 -13.13 10.20 10.65
N TYR A 352 -13.04 11.31 11.40
CA TYR A 352 -12.59 11.33 12.79
C TYR A 352 -13.36 10.33 13.65
N ARG A 353 -14.69 10.40 13.64
CA ARG A 353 -15.53 9.52 14.46
C ARG A 353 -15.40 8.06 14.04
N ARG A 354 -15.50 7.79 12.75
CA ARG A 354 -15.38 6.41 12.23
C ARG A 354 -14.03 5.78 12.55
N PHE A 355 -12.96 6.56 12.47
CA PHE A 355 -11.63 6.02 12.71
C PHE A 355 -11.34 5.89 14.21
N LEU A 356 -11.59 6.92 15.01
CA LEU A 356 -11.18 6.96 16.43
C LEU A 356 -12.22 6.35 17.40
N ASP A 357 -13.52 6.44 17.11
CA ASP A 357 -14.58 5.94 18.01
C ASP A 357 -14.90 4.45 17.77
N GLU A 358 -14.46 3.88 16.64
CA GLU A 358 -14.62 2.47 16.30
C GLU A 358 -13.27 1.77 16.02
N PRO A 359 -12.35 1.70 17.01
CA PRO A 359 -10.97 1.29 16.78
C PRO A 359 -10.87 -0.14 16.25
N GLY A 360 -10.21 -0.28 15.10
CA GLY A 360 -9.97 -1.58 14.47
C GLY A 360 -11.12 -2.11 13.63
N ARG A 361 -12.23 -1.36 13.42
CA ARG A 361 -13.26 -1.74 12.43
C ARG A 361 -12.72 -1.73 11.00
N GLY A 362 -12.06 -0.65 10.63
CA GLY A 362 -11.61 -0.40 9.26
C GLY A 362 -10.23 0.26 9.18
N THR A 363 -9.85 0.66 7.98
CA THR A 363 -8.64 1.46 7.73
C THR A 363 -8.96 2.95 7.66
N LEU A 364 -7.97 3.83 7.82
CA LEU A 364 -8.15 5.27 7.64
C LEU A 364 -8.75 5.61 6.26
N SER A 365 -8.22 5.00 5.18
CA SER A 365 -8.76 5.16 3.83
C SER A 365 -10.22 4.67 3.69
N GLU A 366 -10.60 3.61 4.39
CA GLU A 366 -11.99 3.14 4.43
C GLU A 366 -12.90 4.13 5.17
N ALA A 367 -12.44 4.73 6.27
CA ALA A 367 -13.17 5.79 6.98
C ALA A 367 -13.42 7.02 6.08
N VAL A 368 -12.44 7.42 5.26
CA VAL A 368 -12.61 8.50 4.25
C VAL A 368 -13.71 8.16 3.25
N TRP A 369 -13.63 6.97 2.66
CA TRP A 369 -14.63 6.53 1.69
C TRP A 369 -16.02 6.46 2.32
N LEU A 370 -16.17 5.87 3.50
CA LEU A 370 -17.45 5.81 4.21
C LEU A 370 -18.01 7.19 4.57
N ALA A 371 -17.15 8.15 4.95
CA ALA A 371 -17.57 9.52 5.21
C ALA A 371 -18.10 10.21 3.95
N GLN A 372 -17.46 10.01 2.80
CA GLN A 372 -17.97 10.52 1.52
C GLN A 372 -19.34 9.91 1.16
N GLN A 373 -19.52 8.63 1.44
CA GLN A 373 -20.79 7.94 1.20
C GLN A 373 -21.89 8.46 2.13
N GLU A 374 -21.55 8.79 3.38
CA GLU A 374 -22.49 9.39 4.32
C GLU A 374 -22.93 10.79 3.89
N LEU A 375 -22.03 11.62 3.34
CA LEU A 375 -22.40 12.94 2.79
C LEU A 375 -23.46 12.79 1.68
N ILE A 376 -23.27 11.83 0.78
CA ILE A 376 -24.21 11.52 -0.31
C ILE A 376 -25.55 11.03 0.25
N ARG A 377 -25.52 10.08 1.20
CA ARG A 377 -26.73 9.55 1.83
C ARG A 377 -27.52 10.63 2.56
N ARG A 378 -26.84 11.48 3.34
CA ARG A 378 -27.45 12.59 4.09
C ARG A 378 -28.12 13.56 3.14
N PHE A 379 -27.44 13.99 2.07
CA PHE A 379 -28.04 14.85 1.06
C PHE A 379 -29.33 14.25 0.47
N ALA A 380 -29.27 12.99 0.03
CA ALA A 380 -30.43 12.31 -0.55
C ALA A 380 -31.60 12.11 0.43
N ALA A 381 -31.31 11.86 1.71
CA ALA A 381 -32.32 11.60 2.75
C ALA A 381 -32.93 12.88 3.33
N GLU A 382 -32.11 13.92 3.55
CA GLU A 382 -32.51 15.15 4.23
C GLU A 382 -33.06 16.21 3.25
N TYR A 383 -32.68 16.15 1.97
CA TYR A 383 -33.10 17.10 0.93
C TYR A 383 -33.74 16.43 -0.29
N PRO A 384 -34.80 15.61 -0.11
CA PRO A 384 -35.41 14.89 -1.22
C PRO A 384 -36.01 15.85 -2.26
N GLY A 385 -35.67 15.63 -3.53
CA GLY A 385 -36.16 16.41 -4.66
C GLY A 385 -35.42 17.74 -4.91
N VAL A 386 -34.42 18.08 -4.09
CA VAL A 386 -33.52 19.20 -4.35
C VAL A 386 -32.52 18.80 -5.44
N PRO A 387 -32.33 19.59 -6.51
CA PRO A 387 -31.36 19.26 -7.55
C PRO A 387 -29.93 19.30 -7.00
N GLU A 388 -29.08 18.40 -7.48
CA GLU A 388 -27.66 18.48 -7.20
C GLU A 388 -27.02 19.66 -7.95
N VAL A 389 -26.15 20.39 -7.25
CA VAL A 389 -25.35 21.46 -7.83
C VAL A 389 -23.90 21.01 -7.88
N SER A 390 -23.29 21.11 -9.06
CA SER A 390 -21.89 20.72 -9.27
C SER A 390 -20.95 21.77 -8.67
N THR A 391 -19.84 21.31 -8.08
CA THR A 391 -18.73 22.18 -7.65
C THR A 391 -17.76 22.52 -8.80
N GLU A 392 -18.06 22.10 -10.03
CA GLU A 392 -17.23 22.37 -11.20
C GLU A 392 -17.22 23.86 -11.56
N GLY A 393 -16.03 24.40 -11.79
CA GLY A 393 -15.83 25.81 -12.12
C GLY A 393 -15.80 26.76 -10.92
N PHE A 394 -15.75 26.22 -9.69
CA PHE A 394 -15.52 26.99 -8.47
C PHE A 394 -14.16 26.65 -7.87
N ASP A 395 -13.34 27.67 -7.64
CA ASP A 395 -12.01 27.54 -7.04
C ASP A 395 -12.08 27.20 -5.54
N GLU A 396 -10.94 26.88 -4.93
CA GLU A 396 -10.84 26.39 -3.56
C GLU A 396 -11.28 27.38 -2.47
N ARG A 397 -11.45 28.66 -2.83
CA ARG A 397 -11.88 29.77 -1.97
C ARG A 397 -13.24 30.35 -2.34
N GLU A 398 -13.85 29.93 -3.44
CA GLU A 398 -15.13 30.48 -3.97
C GLU A 398 -16.38 29.88 -3.28
N VAL A 399 -16.28 29.72 -1.96
CA VAL A 399 -17.34 29.19 -1.11
C VAL A 399 -18.61 30.05 -1.20
N PHE A 400 -18.46 31.37 -1.21
CA PHE A 400 -19.59 32.29 -1.21
C PHE A 400 -20.33 32.27 -2.54
N GLU A 401 -19.61 32.22 -3.65
CA GLU A 401 -20.10 32.11 -5.02
C GLU A 401 -20.82 30.78 -5.21
N PHE A 402 -20.24 29.68 -4.71
CA PHE A 402 -20.90 28.38 -4.72
C PHE A 402 -22.21 28.40 -3.93
N GLN A 403 -22.24 28.99 -2.73
CA GLN A 403 -23.47 29.16 -1.96
C GLN A 403 -24.52 29.99 -2.72
N LEU A 404 -24.12 31.03 -3.46
CA LEU A 404 -25.06 31.78 -4.29
C LEU A 404 -25.65 30.89 -5.40
N ALA A 405 -24.82 30.09 -6.07
CA ALA A 405 -25.27 29.17 -7.12
C ALA A 405 -26.22 28.08 -6.56
N VAL A 406 -25.96 27.56 -5.36
CA VAL A 406 -26.86 26.61 -4.68
C VAL A 406 -28.20 27.27 -4.37
N ALA A 407 -28.21 28.49 -3.81
CA ALA A 407 -29.45 29.19 -3.50
C ALA A 407 -30.29 29.47 -4.75
N GLU A 408 -29.64 29.89 -5.85
CA GLU A 408 -30.30 30.13 -7.13
C GLU A 408 -30.89 28.85 -7.74
N ALA A 409 -30.12 27.76 -7.77
CA ALA A 409 -30.55 26.51 -8.38
C ALA A 409 -31.62 25.76 -7.58
N THR A 410 -31.58 25.86 -6.24
CA THR A 410 -32.49 25.12 -5.35
C THR A 410 -33.69 25.94 -4.88
N GLY A 411 -33.60 27.27 -4.95
CA GLY A 411 -34.60 28.18 -4.41
C GLY A 411 -34.65 28.25 -2.88
N VAL A 412 -33.71 27.61 -2.17
CA VAL A 412 -33.62 27.65 -0.71
C VAL A 412 -32.95 28.96 -0.29
N ASP A 413 -33.56 29.69 0.65
CA ASP A 413 -33.02 30.96 1.12
C ASP A 413 -31.78 30.73 1.99
N ARG A 414 -30.69 31.45 1.71
CA ARG A 414 -29.42 31.36 2.43
C ARG A 414 -29.52 31.68 3.92
N ARG A 415 -30.59 32.34 4.35
CA ARG A 415 -30.85 32.68 5.75
C ARG A 415 -31.54 31.55 6.53
N GLU A 416 -31.99 30.50 5.85
CA GLU A 416 -32.56 29.33 6.51
C GLU A 416 -31.44 28.48 7.12
N ASP A 417 -31.62 28.02 8.36
CA ASP A 417 -30.62 27.18 9.05
C ASP A 417 -30.25 25.93 8.24
N ARG A 418 -31.22 25.35 7.52
CA ARG A 418 -31.00 24.17 6.67
C ARG A 418 -30.15 24.44 5.42
N PHE A 419 -29.91 25.69 5.05
CA PHE A 419 -29.12 26.02 3.85
C PHE A 419 -27.64 25.73 4.06
N GLU A 420 -27.12 25.97 5.27
CA GLU A 420 -25.71 25.75 5.60
C GLU A 420 -25.31 24.29 5.37
N ASP A 421 -26.14 23.36 5.85
CA ASP A 421 -25.94 21.91 5.71
C ASP A 421 -26.18 21.45 4.25
N LEU A 422 -27.21 21.98 3.56
CA LEU A 422 -27.46 21.70 2.14
C LEU A 422 -26.24 22.00 1.26
N ALA A 423 -25.71 23.23 1.36
CA ALA A 423 -24.56 23.65 0.57
C ALA A 423 -23.28 22.94 1.04
N GLY A 424 -23.14 22.72 2.36
CA GLY A 424 -21.99 22.06 2.96
C GLY A 424 -21.83 20.60 2.52
N LEU A 425 -22.92 19.82 2.47
CA LEU A 425 -22.91 18.43 2.00
C LEU A 425 -22.47 18.32 0.53
N LEU A 426 -22.93 19.23 -0.32
CA LEU A 426 -22.56 19.28 -1.75
C LEU A 426 -21.10 19.71 -1.96
N TRP A 427 -20.57 20.57 -1.09
CA TRP A 427 -19.19 21.05 -1.15
C TRP A 427 -18.19 20.01 -0.64
N ASP A 428 -18.42 19.48 0.57
CA ASP A 428 -17.48 18.58 1.25
C ASP A 428 -17.26 17.28 0.46
N ARG A 429 -18.29 16.75 -0.22
CA ARG A 429 -18.20 15.50 -1.00
C ARG A 429 -17.23 15.58 -2.17
N ASP A 430 -16.93 16.78 -2.66
CA ASP A 430 -15.98 17.03 -3.75
C ASP A 430 -14.64 17.62 -3.26
N ALA A 431 -14.57 18.02 -1.98
CA ALA A 431 -13.41 18.68 -1.40
C ALA A 431 -12.52 17.76 -0.57
N ILE A 432 -13.07 16.74 0.09
CA ILE A 432 -12.27 15.79 0.88
C ILE A 432 -11.40 14.90 -0.01
N VAL A 433 -10.16 14.68 0.41
CA VAL A 433 -9.18 13.86 -0.31
C VAL A 433 -8.30 13.08 0.66
N LEU A 434 -7.96 11.86 0.26
CA LEU A 434 -6.86 11.08 0.85
C LEU A 434 -5.62 11.26 -0.04
N LEU A 435 -4.58 11.88 0.48
CA LEU A 435 -3.24 11.78 -0.08
C LEU A 435 -2.63 10.46 0.37
N GLY A 436 -2.10 9.68 -0.55
CA GLY A 436 -1.53 8.36 -0.29
C GLY A 436 -2.20 7.22 -1.04
N ASP A 437 -1.62 6.03 -0.91
CA ASP A 437 -2.16 4.80 -1.50
C ASP A 437 -3.37 4.31 -0.69
N PRO A 438 -4.59 4.24 -1.27
CA PRO A 438 -5.79 3.83 -0.55
C PRO A 438 -5.78 2.37 -0.07
N ALA A 439 -4.89 1.53 -0.61
CA ALA A 439 -4.74 0.14 -0.18
C ALA A 439 -3.71 -0.05 0.94
N TRP A 440 -2.87 0.96 1.23
CA TRP A 440 -1.95 0.87 2.35
C TRP A 440 -2.72 0.98 3.67
N PRO A 441 -2.67 -0.04 4.54
CA PRO A 441 -3.55 -0.10 5.70
C PRO A 441 -2.97 0.66 6.90
N VAL A 442 -3.62 1.78 7.24
CA VAL A 442 -3.47 2.48 8.53
C VAL A 442 -4.63 2.07 9.44
N ARG A 443 -4.34 1.50 10.61
CA ARG A 443 -5.34 0.97 11.55
C ARG A 443 -5.01 1.33 12.99
N LEU A 444 -6.03 1.47 13.83
CA LEU A 444 -5.86 1.47 15.28
C LEU A 444 -5.81 0.03 15.81
N GLN A 445 -5.27 -0.13 17.02
CA GLN A 445 -5.35 -1.40 17.73
C GLN A 445 -6.83 -1.77 17.98
N THR A 446 -7.18 -3.03 17.74
CA THR A 446 -8.56 -3.52 17.89
C THR A 446 -9.02 -3.40 19.34
N SER A 447 -10.22 -2.83 19.53
CA SER A 447 -10.93 -2.76 20.80
C SER A 447 -12.37 -3.25 20.63
N PRO A 448 -13.12 -3.46 21.73
CA PRO A 448 -14.55 -3.78 21.63
C PRO A 448 -15.31 -2.69 20.85
N LEU A 449 -15.99 -3.11 19.79
CA LEU A 449 -16.77 -2.20 18.93
C LEU A 449 -18.14 -1.88 19.56
N PRO A 450 -18.67 -0.66 19.36
CA PRO A 450 -19.98 -0.28 19.92
C PRO A 450 -21.15 -1.03 19.27
N TRP A 451 -20.92 -1.66 18.11
CA TRP A 451 -21.84 -2.60 17.45
C TRP A 451 -21.06 -3.55 16.52
N THR A 452 -21.59 -4.75 16.29
CA THR A 452 -20.95 -5.78 15.43
C THR A 452 -21.93 -6.36 14.42
N SER A 453 -21.42 -6.89 13.31
CA SER A 453 -22.24 -7.55 12.28
C SER A 453 -21.59 -8.84 11.77
N VAL A 454 -22.41 -9.83 11.45
CA VAL A 454 -22.01 -11.08 10.79
C VAL A 454 -22.76 -11.23 9.48
N ILE A 455 -22.02 -11.39 8.38
CA ILE A 455 -22.58 -11.53 7.03
C ILE A 455 -22.60 -13.01 6.65
N THR A 456 -23.75 -13.51 6.19
CA THR A 456 -23.92 -14.88 5.68
C THR A 456 -24.62 -14.84 4.32
N ARG A 457 -24.13 -15.60 3.33
CA ARG A 457 -24.72 -15.69 1.99
C ARG A 457 -25.27 -17.09 1.70
N GLN A 458 -26.45 -17.16 1.08
CA GLN A 458 -27.05 -18.39 0.54
C GLN A 458 -27.63 -18.12 -0.85
N GLY A 459 -26.88 -18.49 -1.89
CA GLY A 459 -27.23 -18.12 -3.27
C GLY A 459 -27.31 -16.60 -3.42
N ASP A 460 -28.46 -16.11 -3.90
CA ASP A 460 -28.72 -14.68 -4.09
C ASP A 460 -29.25 -13.98 -2.82
N ARG A 461 -29.40 -14.69 -1.70
CA ARG A 461 -29.79 -14.08 -0.42
C ARG A 461 -28.56 -13.70 0.40
N LEU A 462 -28.55 -12.46 0.88
CA LEU A 462 -27.58 -11.96 1.85
C LEU A 462 -28.28 -11.71 3.18
N ARG A 463 -27.72 -12.26 4.25
CA ARG A 463 -28.17 -12.07 5.63
C ARG A 463 -27.09 -11.36 6.43
N ILE A 464 -27.48 -10.35 7.19
CA ILE A 464 -26.62 -9.60 8.09
C ILE A 464 -27.27 -9.63 9.48
N ASP A 465 -26.64 -10.35 10.41
CA ASP A 465 -27.03 -10.32 11.83
C ASP A 465 -26.22 -9.23 12.53
N VAL A 466 -26.88 -8.33 13.26
CA VAL A 466 -26.28 -7.16 13.90
C VAL A 466 -26.57 -7.16 15.40
N GLU A 467 -25.60 -6.74 16.20
CA GLU A 467 -25.71 -6.60 17.64
C GLU A 467 -25.18 -5.23 18.10
N VAL A 468 -25.92 -4.57 18.98
CA VAL A 468 -25.57 -3.25 19.55
C VAL A 468 -25.04 -3.42 20.96
N HIS A 469 -23.84 -2.91 21.24
CA HIS A 469 -23.13 -3.09 22.51
C HIS A 469 -23.04 -1.81 23.35
N ALA A 470 -23.12 -0.64 22.71
CA ALA A 470 -23.02 0.68 23.33
C ALA A 470 -24.03 1.67 22.75
N ASP A 471 -24.17 2.83 23.38
CA ASP A 471 -25.00 3.93 22.85
C ASP A 471 -24.37 4.47 21.56
N LEU A 472 -25.20 4.58 20.52
CA LEU A 472 -24.81 4.99 19.18
C LEU A 472 -25.34 6.40 18.83
N THR A 473 -26.00 7.07 19.78
CA THR A 473 -26.70 8.35 19.54
C THR A 473 -25.76 9.41 18.99
N ASP A 474 -24.56 9.56 19.54
CA ASP A 474 -23.58 10.58 19.09
C ASP A 474 -22.54 10.04 18.10
N GLY A 475 -22.59 8.73 17.81
CA GLY A 475 -21.68 8.05 16.90
C GLY A 475 -22.01 8.23 15.42
N PRO A 476 -21.10 7.79 14.52
CA PRO A 476 -21.34 7.80 13.09
C PRO A 476 -22.47 6.84 12.72
N THR A 477 -23.14 7.08 11.59
CA THR A 477 -24.14 6.15 11.04
C THR A 477 -23.49 4.76 10.83
N PRO A 478 -24.07 3.67 11.38
CA PRO A 478 -23.58 2.32 11.14
C PRO A 478 -23.66 1.91 9.67
N ILE A 479 -22.54 1.43 9.13
CA ILE A 479 -22.41 0.98 7.74
C ILE A 479 -21.68 -0.36 7.71
N VAL A 480 -22.25 -1.33 7.01
CA VAL A 480 -21.62 -2.64 6.77
C VAL A 480 -20.97 -2.63 5.39
N VAL A 481 -19.65 -2.85 5.34
CA VAL A 481 -18.91 -3.04 4.09
C VAL A 481 -19.08 -4.47 3.61
N LEU A 482 -19.49 -4.64 2.36
CA LEU A 482 -19.73 -5.95 1.76
C LEU A 482 -18.41 -6.56 1.23
N PRO A 483 -18.17 -7.86 1.46
CA PRO A 483 -16.97 -8.53 0.95
C PRO A 483 -17.03 -8.75 -0.57
N GLU A 484 -18.24 -8.93 -1.10
CA GLU A 484 -18.50 -9.15 -2.53
C GLU A 484 -19.49 -8.11 -3.03
N ARG A 485 -19.32 -7.65 -4.28
CA ARG A 485 -20.24 -6.70 -4.88
C ARG A 485 -21.54 -7.39 -5.29
N ILE A 486 -22.65 -6.74 -4.96
CA ILE A 486 -24.01 -7.24 -5.21
C ILE A 486 -24.75 -6.31 -6.18
N PHE A 487 -25.77 -6.83 -6.85
CA PHE A 487 -26.84 -5.97 -7.35
C PHE A 487 -27.81 -5.72 -6.19
N PRO A 488 -28.01 -4.45 -5.76
CA PRO A 488 -28.90 -4.14 -4.65
C PRO A 488 -30.35 -4.53 -4.99
N GLY A 489 -30.89 -5.52 -4.28
CA GLY A 489 -32.26 -5.98 -4.44
C GLY A 489 -33.17 -5.57 -3.27
N LYS A 490 -34.31 -6.26 -3.17
CA LYS A 490 -35.34 -5.92 -2.17
C LYS A 490 -34.89 -6.32 -0.76
N VAL A 491 -35.15 -5.43 0.21
CA VAL A 491 -35.09 -5.75 1.65
C VAL A 491 -36.24 -6.70 2.00
N VAL A 492 -35.89 -7.90 2.45
CA VAL A 492 -36.81 -8.96 2.90
C VAL A 492 -37.10 -8.82 4.39
N GLU A 493 -36.06 -8.53 5.18
CA GLU A 493 -36.13 -8.30 6.63
C GLU A 493 -35.23 -7.11 6.99
N GLY A 494 -35.63 -6.29 7.98
CA GLY A 494 -34.92 -5.06 8.36
C GLY A 494 -35.82 -3.84 8.60
N GLU A 495 -37.12 -4.06 8.83
CA GLU A 495 -38.09 -2.99 9.07
C GLU A 495 -37.71 -2.13 10.29
N GLY A 496 -37.80 -0.80 10.14
CA GLY A 496 -37.43 0.15 11.19
C GLY A 496 -35.93 0.43 11.34
N LEU A 497 -35.06 -0.21 10.54
CA LEU A 497 -33.63 0.13 10.49
C LEU A 497 -33.29 1.16 9.39
N GLY A 498 -34.24 1.48 8.51
CA GLY A 498 -34.02 2.43 7.41
C GLY A 498 -32.94 1.96 6.44
N VAL A 499 -32.91 0.65 6.15
CA VAL A 499 -31.86 0.00 5.36
C VAL A 499 -31.71 0.65 3.98
N VAL A 500 -30.49 1.09 3.66
CA VAL A 500 -30.11 1.55 2.32
C VAL A 500 -28.96 0.69 1.84
N SER A 501 -29.14 0.00 0.71
CA SER A 501 -28.13 -0.89 0.13
C SER A 501 -27.55 -0.31 -1.16
N THR A 502 -26.22 -0.33 -1.27
CA THR A 502 -25.46 -0.05 -2.49
C THR A 502 -24.77 -1.34 -2.94
N PRO A 503 -24.09 -1.37 -4.11
CA PRO A 503 -23.37 -2.56 -4.54
C PRO A 503 -22.30 -3.04 -3.53
N ASP A 504 -21.71 -2.12 -2.76
CA ASP A 504 -20.60 -2.37 -1.86
C ASP A 504 -20.95 -2.18 -0.37
N LEU A 505 -22.08 -1.56 -0.04
CA LEU A 505 -22.40 -1.13 1.34
C LEU A 505 -23.86 -1.41 1.73
N VAL A 506 -24.09 -1.57 3.04
CA VAL A 506 -25.44 -1.52 3.64
C VAL A 506 -25.43 -0.54 4.81
N PHE A 507 -26.19 0.55 4.68
CA PHE A 507 -26.40 1.54 5.74
C PHE A 507 -27.53 1.11 6.67
N LEU A 508 -27.34 1.36 7.96
CA LEU A 508 -28.28 1.00 9.02
C LEU A 508 -28.55 2.19 9.96
N PRO A 509 -29.08 3.32 9.45
CA PRO A 509 -29.26 4.56 10.24
C PRO A 509 -30.15 4.37 11.47
N GLY A 510 -31.15 3.49 11.38
CA GLY A 510 -32.06 3.19 12.49
C GLY A 510 -31.44 2.41 13.64
N LEU A 511 -30.16 2.00 13.56
CA LEU A 511 -29.42 1.44 14.70
C LEU A 511 -29.03 2.50 15.73
N ARG A 512 -28.84 3.77 15.32
CA ARG A 512 -28.41 4.86 16.23
C ARG A 512 -29.39 5.09 17.38
N THR A 513 -30.66 4.76 17.17
CA THR A 513 -31.73 4.94 18.17
C THR A 513 -32.03 3.66 18.95
N ARG A 514 -31.18 2.62 18.85
CA ARG A 514 -31.43 1.31 19.48
C ARG A 514 -30.64 1.20 20.79
N PRO A 515 -31.26 0.64 21.84
CA PRO A 515 -30.57 0.48 23.11
C PRO A 515 -29.49 -0.62 23.02
N PRO A 516 -28.41 -0.51 23.83
CA PRO A 516 -27.43 -1.58 23.99
C PRO A 516 -28.07 -2.92 24.40
N GLY A 517 -27.46 -4.02 23.95
CA GLY A 517 -27.93 -5.39 24.17
C GLY A 517 -29.03 -5.86 23.22
N THR A 518 -29.32 -5.11 22.16
CA THR A 518 -30.29 -5.49 21.14
C THR A 518 -29.64 -6.16 19.93
N SER A 519 -30.36 -7.09 19.31
CA SER A 519 -29.92 -7.77 18.09
C SER A 519 -30.98 -7.67 17.01
N PHE A 520 -30.52 -7.53 15.77
CA PHE A 520 -31.38 -7.38 14.59
C PHE A 520 -30.89 -8.26 13.45
N ARG A 521 -31.82 -8.57 12.54
CA ARG A 521 -31.50 -9.24 11.29
C ARG A 521 -31.91 -8.38 10.11
N VAL A 522 -31.03 -8.30 9.13
CA VAL A 522 -31.29 -7.73 7.82
C VAL A 522 -31.14 -8.83 6.78
N GLU A 523 -32.16 -9.01 5.95
CA GLU A 523 -32.12 -9.93 4.81
C GLU A 523 -32.40 -9.17 3.51
N LEU A 524 -31.56 -9.39 2.51
CA LEU A 524 -31.60 -8.73 1.21
C LEU A 524 -31.64 -9.77 0.09
N ASP A 525 -32.41 -9.48 -0.95
CA ASP A 525 -32.12 -10.00 -2.29
C ASP A 525 -30.87 -9.30 -2.82
N ALA A 526 -29.82 -10.06 -3.13
CA ALA A 526 -28.49 -9.52 -3.37
C ALA A 526 -27.67 -10.46 -4.29
N PRO A 527 -28.09 -10.69 -5.55
CA PRO A 527 -27.33 -11.50 -6.49
C PRO A 527 -25.94 -10.89 -6.71
N LEU A 528 -24.93 -11.74 -6.89
CA LEU A 528 -23.55 -11.31 -7.11
C LEU A 528 -23.38 -10.69 -8.50
N GLU A 529 -22.57 -9.64 -8.60
CA GLU A 529 -22.25 -9.04 -9.90
C GLU A 529 -21.35 -9.92 -10.77
N ARG A 530 -20.52 -10.75 -10.16
CA ARG A 530 -19.70 -11.78 -10.81
C ARG A 530 -19.98 -13.12 -10.15
N GLY A 531 -20.12 -14.19 -10.96
CA GLY A 531 -20.43 -15.52 -10.45
C GLY A 531 -19.40 -16.00 -9.41
N PRO A 532 -19.80 -16.80 -8.41
CA PRO A 532 -18.89 -17.23 -7.35
C PRO A 532 -17.76 -18.08 -7.95
N ILE A 533 -16.51 -17.83 -7.55
CA ILE A 533 -15.40 -18.75 -7.79
C ILE A 533 -15.67 -20.00 -6.94
N ARG A 534 -16.14 -21.08 -7.57
CA ARG A 534 -16.39 -22.35 -6.88
C ARG A 534 -15.12 -23.21 -6.92
N PRO A 535 -14.51 -23.55 -5.77
CA PRO A 535 -13.49 -24.59 -5.75
C PRO A 535 -14.13 -25.92 -6.19
N VAL A 536 -13.50 -26.60 -7.13
CA VAL A 536 -13.90 -27.95 -7.52
C VAL A 536 -13.52 -28.90 -6.39
N GLU A 537 -14.43 -29.71 -5.87
CA GLU A 537 -14.06 -30.75 -4.90
C GLU A 537 -13.51 -31.98 -5.62
N ILE A 538 -12.36 -32.50 -5.19
CA ILE A 538 -11.83 -33.79 -5.64
C ILE A 538 -12.14 -34.87 -4.59
N ASP A 539 -12.84 -35.92 -5.01
CA ASP A 539 -13.14 -37.05 -4.13
C ASP A 539 -11.90 -37.90 -3.78
N VAL A 540 -12.01 -38.69 -2.71
CA VAL A 540 -10.94 -39.53 -2.15
C VAL A 540 -10.36 -40.53 -3.17
N GLU A 541 -11.20 -41.08 -4.04
CA GLU A 541 -10.80 -42.08 -5.00
C GLU A 541 -10.02 -41.46 -6.16
N THR A 542 -10.50 -40.31 -6.65
CA THR A 542 -9.79 -39.50 -7.65
C THR A 542 -8.42 -39.07 -7.13
N ARG A 543 -8.34 -38.59 -5.88
CA ARG A 543 -7.07 -38.26 -5.21
C ARG A 543 -6.10 -39.44 -5.22
N ARG A 544 -6.55 -40.63 -4.80
CA ARG A 544 -5.71 -41.84 -4.77
C ARG A 544 -5.13 -42.17 -6.15
N ARG A 545 -5.96 -42.16 -7.19
CA ARG A 545 -5.54 -42.47 -8.57
C ARG A 545 -4.50 -41.50 -9.09
N VAL A 546 -4.66 -40.20 -8.85
CA VAL A 546 -3.69 -39.17 -9.28
C VAL A 546 -2.32 -39.41 -8.63
N VAL A 547 -2.29 -39.70 -7.32
CA VAL A 547 -1.03 -39.98 -6.60
C VAL A 547 -0.36 -41.26 -7.08
N GLU A 548 -1.14 -42.29 -7.43
CA GLU A 548 -0.62 -43.55 -7.97
C GLU A 548 0.02 -43.41 -9.35
N GLN A 549 -0.38 -42.40 -10.13
CA GLN A 549 0.20 -42.09 -11.44
C GLN A 549 1.58 -41.44 -11.36
N VAL A 550 2.01 -41.00 -10.17
CA VAL A 550 3.33 -40.40 -9.95
C VAL A 550 4.35 -41.45 -9.50
N ALA A 551 5.60 -41.28 -9.94
CA ALA A 551 6.73 -42.14 -9.58
C ALA A 551 6.90 -42.27 -8.04
N PRO A 552 7.19 -43.47 -7.51
CA PRO A 552 7.27 -43.71 -6.06
C PRO A 552 8.22 -42.77 -5.29
N VAL A 553 9.30 -42.31 -5.93
CA VAL A 553 10.30 -41.41 -5.34
C VAL A 553 9.70 -40.07 -4.88
N TRP A 554 8.67 -39.55 -5.55
CA TRP A 554 8.06 -38.26 -5.22
C TRP A 554 6.92 -38.37 -4.19
N ARG A 555 6.31 -39.55 -4.06
CA ARG A 555 5.08 -39.74 -3.27
C ARG A 555 5.20 -39.30 -1.80
N PRO A 556 6.28 -39.61 -1.05
CA PRO A 556 6.39 -39.17 0.34
C PRO A 556 6.33 -37.66 0.49
N ARG A 557 7.02 -36.94 -0.41
CA ARG A 557 7.10 -35.49 -0.37
C ARG A 557 5.84 -34.81 -0.86
N LEU A 558 5.21 -35.36 -1.90
CA LEU A 558 3.90 -34.87 -2.38
C LEU A 558 2.83 -34.98 -1.29
N ARG A 559 2.84 -36.03 -0.47
CA ARG A 559 1.93 -36.12 0.68
C ARG A 559 2.09 -34.96 1.66
N THR A 560 3.32 -34.57 1.96
CA THR A 560 3.60 -33.39 2.80
C THR A 560 3.12 -32.11 2.11
N VAL A 561 3.43 -31.94 0.82
CA VAL A 561 3.00 -30.78 0.05
C VAL A 561 1.48 -30.62 0.04
N PHE A 562 0.74 -31.70 -0.21
CA PHE A 562 -0.72 -31.67 -0.23
C PHE A 562 -1.33 -31.38 1.15
N ALA A 563 -0.74 -31.91 2.22
CA ALA A 563 -1.18 -31.59 3.58
C ALA A 563 -0.97 -30.09 3.89
N ASP A 564 0.18 -29.53 3.47
CA ASP A 564 0.53 -28.12 3.71
C ASP A 564 -0.26 -27.13 2.83
N ALA A 565 -0.79 -27.61 1.70
CA ALA A 565 -1.58 -26.83 0.73
C ALA A 565 -2.99 -26.47 1.25
N GLY A 566 -3.52 -27.21 2.23
CA GLY A 566 -4.88 -27.00 2.73
C GLY A 566 -5.93 -27.13 1.62
N GLY A 567 -6.82 -26.15 1.48
CA GLY A 567 -7.86 -26.13 0.44
C GLY A 567 -7.32 -26.11 -1.00
N ASN A 568 -6.08 -25.64 -1.20
CA ASN A 568 -5.44 -25.60 -2.53
C ASN A 568 -4.91 -26.96 -2.99
N GLU A 569 -5.03 -28.02 -2.17
CA GLU A 569 -4.70 -29.38 -2.58
C GLU A 569 -5.38 -29.77 -3.91
N THR A 570 -6.63 -29.34 -4.11
CA THR A 570 -7.38 -29.60 -5.34
C THR A 570 -6.64 -29.12 -6.58
N GLU A 571 -6.14 -27.88 -6.60
CA GLU A 571 -5.44 -27.31 -7.74
C GLU A 571 -4.17 -28.11 -8.07
N LEU A 572 -3.41 -28.50 -7.03
CA LEU A 572 -2.19 -29.29 -7.21
C LEU A 572 -2.47 -30.70 -7.75
N LEU A 573 -3.55 -31.34 -7.31
CA LEU A 573 -3.98 -32.64 -7.84
C LEU A 573 -4.50 -32.53 -9.28
N GLN A 574 -5.26 -31.48 -9.59
CA GLN A 574 -5.72 -31.20 -10.96
C GLN A 574 -4.55 -31.00 -11.90
N ALA A 575 -3.51 -30.25 -11.49
CA ALA A 575 -2.30 -30.06 -12.28
C ALA A 575 -1.64 -31.39 -12.68
N ILE A 576 -1.51 -32.34 -11.75
CA ILE A 576 -0.93 -33.67 -12.03
C ILE A 576 -1.84 -34.51 -12.94
N ARG A 577 -3.16 -34.38 -12.77
CA ARG A 577 -4.16 -35.11 -13.56
C ARG A 577 -4.16 -34.64 -15.01
N ASP A 578 -4.17 -33.32 -15.21
CA ASP A 578 -4.48 -32.66 -16.48
C ASP A 578 -3.26 -32.39 -17.35
N VAL A 579 -2.05 -32.39 -16.77
CA VAL A 579 -0.79 -32.32 -17.53
C VAL A 579 -0.64 -33.51 -18.47
N THR A 580 0.02 -33.30 -19.61
CA THR A 580 0.33 -34.35 -20.58
C THR A 580 0.99 -35.55 -19.89
N PRO A 581 0.55 -36.82 -20.13
CA PRO A 581 1.02 -37.98 -19.36
C PRO A 581 2.55 -38.18 -19.32
N SER A 582 3.26 -37.86 -20.40
CA SER A 582 4.73 -37.93 -20.47
C SER A 582 5.44 -36.88 -19.59
N ARG A 583 4.76 -35.78 -19.26
CA ARG A 583 5.29 -34.63 -18.49
C ARG A 583 4.97 -34.71 -17.00
N ARG A 584 4.23 -35.74 -16.55
CA ARG A 584 3.87 -35.96 -15.13
C ARG A 584 5.08 -36.04 -14.19
N ALA A 585 6.21 -36.57 -14.65
CA ALA A 585 7.43 -36.61 -13.84
C ALA A 585 7.97 -35.21 -13.55
N SER A 586 7.89 -34.29 -14.52
CA SER A 586 8.25 -32.88 -14.35
C SER A 586 7.25 -32.15 -13.46
N MET A 587 5.94 -32.36 -13.65
CA MET A 587 4.91 -31.80 -12.75
C MET A 587 5.12 -32.24 -11.30
N ALA A 588 5.40 -33.54 -11.09
CA ALA A 588 5.69 -34.07 -9.76
C ALA A 588 6.96 -33.48 -9.15
N PHE A 589 8.03 -33.31 -9.94
CA PHE A 589 9.26 -32.64 -9.49
C PHE A 589 8.97 -31.19 -9.09
N LEU A 590 8.24 -30.45 -9.92
CA LEU A 590 7.91 -29.05 -9.70
C LEU A 590 7.11 -28.88 -8.40
N ILE A 591 5.98 -29.61 -8.25
CA ILE A 591 5.11 -29.55 -7.07
C ILE A 591 5.81 -30.06 -5.82
N ALA A 592 6.56 -31.16 -5.89
CA ALA A 592 7.26 -31.70 -4.73
C ALA A 592 8.26 -30.67 -4.16
N ASN A 593 8.88 -29.86 -5.02
CA ASN A 593 9.92 -28.93 -4.62
C ASN A 593 9.48 -27.49 -4.43
N MET A 594 8.21 -27.17 -4.75
CA MET A 594 7.72 -25.80 -4.69
C MET A 594 7.77 -25.21 -3.26
N PRO A 595 8.02 -23.90 -3.16
CA PRO A 595 7.99 -23.17 -1.89
C PRO A 595 6.69 -23.40 -1.10
N PRO A 596 6.74 -23.61 0.22
CA PRO A 596 5.58 -23.59 1.11
C PRO A 596 4.47 -22.57 0.78
N ALA A 597 4.81 -21.32 0.45
CA ALA A 597 3.82 -20.30 0.08
C ALA A 597 3.04 -20.73 -1.17
N ASP A 598 3.75 -21.05 -2.25
CA ASP A 598 3.22 -21.46 -3.55
C ASP A 598 2.21 -22.63 -3.47
N ARG A 599 2.36 -23.54 -2.49
CA ARG A 599 1.44 -24.67 -2.29
C ARG A 599 -0.01 -24.25 -2.06
N ARG A 600 -0.22 -23.06 -1.50
CA ARG A 600 -1.54 -22.55 -1.08
C ARG A 600 -2.24 -21.71 -2.15
N ILE A 601 -1.56 -21.39 -3.24
CA ILE A 601 -1.92 -20.28 -4.14
C ILE A 601 -1.66 -20.56 -5.63
N MET A 602 -0.77 -21.50 -5.97
CA MET A 602 -0.58 -21.90 -7.36
C MET A 602 -1.81 -22.65 -7.87
N THR A 603 -2.29 -22.24 -9.05
CA THR A 603 -3.44 -22.86 -9.72
C THR A 603 -3.00 -24.00 -10.64
N ALA A 604 -3.92 -24.92 -10.93
CA ALA A 604 -3.69 -26.01 -11.86
C ALA A 604 -3.32 -25.50 -13.27
N GLU A 605 -4.05 -24.49 -13.73
CA GLU A 605 -3.87 -23.84 -15.04
C GLU A 605 -2.44 -23.33 -15.22
N ALA A 606 -1.94 -22.51 -14.29
CA ALA A 606 -0.60 -21.92 -14.40
C ALA A 606 0.52 -22.96 -14.28
N LEU A 607 0.33 -23.99 -13.44
CA LEU A 607 1.29 -25.09 -13.32
C LEU A 607 1.34 -25.91 -14.61
N VAL A 608 0.18 -26.24 -15.19
CA VAL A 608 0.10 -27.00 -16.45
C VAL A 608 0.74 -26.19 -17.57
N GLU A 609 0.35 -24.92 -17.77
CA GLU A 609 0.94 -24.06 -18.79
C GLU A 609 2.47 -23.96 -18.65
N THR A 610 2.98 -23.75 -17.43
CA THR A 610 4.42 -23.72 -17.15
C THR A 610 5.11 -24.99 -17.64
N VAL A 611 4.59 -26.16 -17.27
CA VAL A 611 5.21 -27.45 -17.61
C VAL A 611 5.13 -27.71 -19.11
N GLU A 612 3.99 -27.44 -19.74
CA GLU A 612 3.81 -27.68 -21.17
C GLU A 612 4.73 -26.78 -22.00
N LEU A 613 4.75 -25.47 -21.74
CA LEU A 613 5.61 -24.52 -22.46
C LEU A 613 7.11 -24.76 -22.20
N ALA A 614 7.50 -25.16 -21.00
CA ALA A 614 8.90 -25.49 -20.70
C ALA A 614 9.39 -26.68 -21.53
N HIS A 615 8.59 -27.73 -21.65
CA HIS A 615 8.91 -28.89 -22.49
C HIS A 615 8.88 -28.53 -23.97
N ASP A 616 7.85 -27.82 -24.44
CA ASP A 616 7.73 -27.43 -25.86
C ASP A 616 8.94 -26.61 -26.32
N SER A 617 9.36 -25.63 -25.53
CA SER A 617 10.55 -24.82 -25.83
C SER A 617 11.84 -25.63 -25.77
N PHE A 618 11.98 -26.53 -24.80
CA PHE A 618 13.18 -27.36 -24.66
C PHE A 618 13.29 -28.42 -25.77
N ASP A 619 12.19 -29.08 -26.12
CA ASP A 619 12.12 -30.08 -27.19
C ASP A 619 12.45 -29.48 -28.55
N ALA A 620 11.99 -28.25 -28.80
CA ALA A 620 12.28 -27.48 -30.00
C ALA A 620 13.67 -26.82 -30.01
N SER A 621 14.33 -26.70 -28.85
CA SER A 621 15.61 -25.99 -28.73
C SER A 621 16.73 -26.69 -29.50
N PRO A 622 17.47 -25.98 -30.38
CA PRO A 622 18.66 -26.51 -31.05
C PRO A 622 19.76 -26.95 -30.07
N TRP A 623 19.73 -26.41 -28.84
CA TRP A 623 20.77 -26.56 -27.83
C TRP A 623 20.47 -27.67 -26.82
N ARG A 624 19.37 -28.42 -26.96
CA ARG A 624 18.97 -29.42 -25.96
C ARG A 624 19.87 -30.66 -25.90
N GLY A 625 20.59 -30.95 -26.99
CA GLY A 625 21.40 -32.15 -27.11
C GLY A 625 22.53 -32.16 -26.08
N GLY A 626 22.60 -33.19 -25.23
CA GLY A 626 23.62 -33.31 -24.19
C GLY A 626 23.25 -32.69 -22.84
N VAL A 627 22.12 -31.98 -22.73
CA VAL A 627 21.63 -31.43 -21.46
C VAL A 627 21.03 -32.55 -20.60
N PRO A 628 21.54 -32.79 -19.37
CA PRO A 628 20.97 -33.79 -18.47
C PRO A 628 19.54 -33.44 -18.02
N GLU A 629 18.70 -34.45 -17.79
CA GLU A 629 17.32 -34.23 -17.31
C GLU A 629 17.28 -33.47 -15.97
N SER A 630 18.27 -33.70 -15.10
CA SER A 630 18.41 -32.94 -13.84
C SER A 630 18.64 -31.45 -14.07
N VAL A 631 19.42 -31.07 -15.10
CA VAL A 631 19.65 -29.66 -15.45
C VAL A 631 18.39 -29.02 -16.03
N PHE A 632 17.66 -29.73 -16.89
CA PHE A 632 16.35 -29.26 -17.38
C PHE A 632 15.38 -28.96 -16.23
N ARG A 633 15.26 -29.90 -15.28
CA ARG A 633 14.36 -29.76 -14.11
C ARG A 633 14.77 -28.59 -13.19
N GLU A 634 16.06 -28.32 -13.04
CA GLU A 634 16.56 -27.21 -12.21
C GLU A 634 16.48 -25.84 -12.88
N ALA A 635 16.70 -25.78 -14.19
CA ALA A 635 17.09 -24.53 -14.85
C ALA A 635 16.31 -24.19 -16.13
N VAL A 636 15.33 -25.00 -16.53
CA VAL A 636 14.36 -24.66 -17.60
C VAL A 636 12.92 -24.72 -17.08
N LEU A 637 12.59 -25.79 -16.35
CA LEU A 637 11.26 -26.10 -15.87
C LEU A 637 10.65 -25.10 -14.86
N PRO A 638 11.40 -24.58 -13.85
CA PRO A 638 10.77 -23.78 -12.80
C PRO A 638 10.20 -22.44 -13.30
N TYR A 639 9.09 -22.00 -12.70
CA TYR A 639 8.44 -20.72 -13.00
C TYR A 639 9.07 -19.52 -12.25
N ALA A 640 10.00 -19.77 -11.32
CA ALA A 640 10.68 -18.75 -10.54
C ALA A 640 12.15 -19.16 -10.26
N HIS A 641 12.92 -18.23 -9.71
CA HIS A 641 14.32 -18.38 -9.32
C HIS A 641 14.52 -18.24 -7.80
N ILE A 642 13.97 -17.20 -7.19
CA ILE A 642 14.14 -16.84 -5.78
C ILE A 642 12.78 -16.51 -5.14
N ASN A 643 12.69 -15.45 -4.33
CA ASN A 643 11.46 -14.98 -3.69
C ASN A 643 10.73 -13.90 -4.53
N GLU A 644 10.98 -13.80 -5.84
CA GLU A 644 10.23 -12.88 -6.68
C GLU A 644 8.73 -13.25 -6.72
N ARG A 645 7.87 -12.24 -6.92
CA ARG A 645 6.43 -12.47 -7.14
C ARG A 645 6.23 -13.45 -8.30
N ARG A 646 5.26 -14.36 -8.20
CA ARG A 646 5.03 -15.36 -9.27
C ARG A 646 4.24 -14.71 -10.40
N ASP A 647 4.83 -14.60 -11.58
CA ASP A 647 4.16 -14.12 -12.79
C ASP A 647 3.95 -15.28 -13.78
N ASP A 648 2.92 -15.20 -14.63
CA ASP A 648 2.68 -16.12 -15.75
C ASP A 648 3.49 -15.74 -17.01
N TRP A 649 4.73 -15.28 -16.81
CA TRP A 649 5.62 -14.68 -17.82
C TRP A 649 5.97 -15.58 -19.02
N ARG A 650 5.83 -16.91 -18.86
CA ARG A 650 6.43 -17.87 -19.80
C ARG A 650 5.84 -17.78 -21.20
N ALA A 651 4.52 -17.65 -21.32
CA ALA A 651 3.86 -17.59 -22.63
C ALA A 651 4.34 -16.39 -23.46
N GLU A 652 4.32 -15.19 -22.87
CA GLU A 652 4.76 -13.96 -23.53
C GLU A 652 6.26 -14.03 -23.90
N PHE A 653 7.11 -14.54 -23.00
CA PHE A 653 8.54 -14.64 -23.27
C PHE A 653 8.84 -15.67 -24.37
N VAL A 654 8.09 -16.77 -24.44
CA VAL A 654 8.20 -17.76 -25.52
C VAL A 654 7.84 -17.12 -26.87
N GLU A 655 6.73 -16.38 -26.93
CA GLU A 655 6.28 -15.69 -28.14
C GLU A 655 7.32 -14.69 -28.65
N ARG A 656 7.89 -13.88 -27.75
CA ARG A 656 8.81 -12.80 -28.11
C ARG A 656 10.22 -13.27 -28.43
N PHE A 657 10.75 -14.25 -27.71
CA PHE A 657 12.20 -14.49 -27.67
C PHE A 657 12.66 -15.81 -28.28
N ARG A 658 11.80 -16.86 -28.29
CA ARG A 658 12.22 -18.22 -28.68
C ARG A 658 12.76 -18.27 -30.12
N THR A 659 12.00 -17.75 -31.07
CA THR A 659 12.36 -17.79 -32.50
C THR A 659 13.68 -17.06 -32.78
N ALA A 660 13.89 -15.90 -32.15
CA ALA A 660 15.12 -15.13 -32.32
C ALA A 660 16.34 -15.89 -31.75
N ALA A 661 16.21 -16.48 -30.56
CA ALA A 661 17.27 -17.28 -29.95
C ALA A 661 17.62 -18.54 -30.77
N HIS A 662 16.61 -19.21 -31.35
CA HIS A 662 16.80 -20.43 -32.15
C HIS A 662 17.47 -20.15 -33.51
N ALA A 663 17.41 -18.90 -34.00
CA ALA A 663 18.07 -18.49 -35.23
C ALA A 663 19.57 -18.13 -35.06
N ALA A 664 20.07 -18.06 -33.82
CA ALA A 664 21.47 -17.75 -33.55
C ALA A 664 22.40 -18.91 -33.95
N GLY A 665 23.66 -18.60 -34.26
CA GLY A 665 24.64 -19.58 -34.74
C GLY A 665 25.07 -20.60 -33.68
N ASN A 666 25.12 -20.21 -32.40
CA ASN A 666 25.42 -21.07 -31.25
C ASN A 666 24.67 -20.57 -29.99
N GLN A 667 24.69 -21.36 -28.91
CA GLN A 667 24.00 -21.03 -27.66
C GLN A 667 24.52 -19.73 -27.01
N ALA A 668 25.83 -19.48 -27.03
CA ALA A 668 26.41 -18.26 -26.45
C ALA A 668 25.94 -17.00 -27.20
N ASP A 669 25.91 -17.04 -28.53
CA ASP A 669 25.34 -15.98 -29.36
C ASP A 669 23.86 -15.78 -29.09
N ALA A 670 23.10 -16.86 -28.87
CA ALA A 670 21.68 -16.80 -28.51
C ALA A 670 21.48 -16.07 -27.17
N VAL A 671 22.26 -16.43 -26.14
CA VAL A 671 22.18 -15.78 -24.82
C VAL A 671 22.57 -14.31 -24.89
N ARG A 672 23.65 -13.97 -25.61
CA ARG A 672 24.05 -12.56 -25.82
C ARG A 672 22.98 -11.76 -26.58
N LEU A 673 22.29 -12.37 -27.54
CA LEU A 673 21.15 -11.75 -28.21
C LEU A 673 20.00 -11.52 -27.22
N LEU A 674 19.63 -12.52 -26.42
CA LEU A 674 18.58 -12.39 -25.41
C LEU A 674 18.89 -11.32 -24.36
N ASN A 675 20.16 -11.24 -23.92
CA ASN A 675 20.66 -10.22 -22.97
C ASN A 675 20.59 -8.79 -23.51
N ARG A 676 20.33 -8.62 -24.80
CA ARG A 676 20.03 -7.31 -25.38
C ARG A 676 18.53 -7.14 -25.57
N LEU A 677 17.89 -8.11 -26.23
CA LEU A 677 16.50 -8.03 -26.65
C LEU A 677 15.53 -7.91 -25.48
N VAL A 678 15.76 -8.63 -24.37
CA VAL A 678 14.81 -8.62 -23.25
C VAL A 678 14.63 -7.21 -22.66
N TYR A 679 15.70 -6.42 -22.61
CA TYR A 679 15.63 -5.05 -22.07
C TYR A 679 15.19 -4.02 -23.11
N GLU A 680 15.57 -4.20 -24.39
CA GLU A 680 15.13 -3.35 -25.49
C GLU A 680 13.62 -3.47 -25.75
N VAL A 681 13.09 -4.69 -25.75
CA VAL A 681 11.67 -4.97 -26.03
C VAL A 681 10.74 -4.40 -24.96
N PHE A 682 11.18 -4.44 -23.70
CA PHE A 682 10.40 -3.99 -22.55
C PHE A 682 10.77 -2.59 -22.04
N ASP A 683 11.71 -1.89 -22.69
CA ASP A 683 12.23 -0.57 -22.25
C ASP A 683 12.67 -0.58 -20.78
N ILE A 684 13.56 -1.51 -20.42
CA ILE A 684 14.06 -1.68 -19.04
C ILE A 684 15.41 -1.00 -18.86
N THR A 685 15.52 -0.22 -17.78
CA THR A 685 16.78 0.40 -17.36
C THR A 685 17.22 -0.09 -15.97
N TYR A 686 18.52 -0.10 -15.72
CA TYR A 686 19.05 -0.32 -14.37
C TYR A 686 18.89 0.94 -13.53
N ASP A 687 18.24 0.85 -12.38
CA ASP A 687 18.24 1.94 -11.39
C ASP A 687 18.05 1.38 -9.98
N ALA A 688 19.06 1.62 -9.12
CA ALA A 688 19.04 1.13 -7.74
C ALA A 688 18.11 1.93 -6.80
N ASN A 689 17.76 3.17 -7.17
CA ASN A 689 17.04 4.12 -6.33
C ASN A 689 15.58 4.30 -6.74
N LYS A 690 15.19 3.96 -7.98
CA LYS A 690 13.81 4.14 -8.48
C LYS A 690 12.92 2.90 -8.37
N ARG A 691 13.52 1.72 -8.34
CA ARG A 691 12.82 0.43 -8.23
C ARG A 691 11.98 0.30 -6.96
N LEU A 692 10.93 -0.51 -7.04
CA LEU A 692 10.06 -0.84 -5.89
C LEU A 692 10.80 -1.68 -4.85
N LYS A 693 11.50 -2.73 -5.30
CA LYS A 693 12.23 -3.70 -4.46
C LYS A 693 13.41 -4.31 -5.23
N ASN A 694 14.24 -5.14 -4.58
CA ASN A 694 15.42 -5.71 -5.24
C ASN A 694 15.00 -6.79 -6.24
N GLU A 695 14.19 -7.71 -5.76
CA GLU A 695 13.73 -8.94 -6.39
C GLU A 695 12.37 -8.76 -7.08
N GLN A 696 12.27 -7.70 -7.89
CA GLN A 696 11.11 -7.52 -8.77
C GLN A 696 10.97 -8.74 -9.69
N SER A 697 9.74 -9.23 -9.82
CA SER A 697 9.40 -10.23 -10.82
C SER A 697 9.47 -9.65 -12.25
N PRO A 698 9.33 -10.48 -13.30
CA PRO A 698 9.34 -10.00 -14.68
C PRO A 698 8.37 -8.85 -14.93
N TYR A 699 7.09 -9.02 -14.59
CA TYR A 699 6.09 -7.99 -14.85
C TYR A 699 6.27 -6.77 -13.93
N GLN A 700 6.71 -6.94 -12.68
CA GLN A 700 7.06 -5.78 -11.85
C GLN A 700 8.19 -4.94 -12.45
N SER A 701 9.15 -5.57 -13.13
CA SER A 701 10.22 -4.86 -13.83
C SER A 701 9.68 -4.15 -15.07
N ILE A 702 8.81 -4.81 -15.83
CA ILE A 702 8.16 -4.27 -17.04
C ILE A 702 7.26 -3.09 -16.71
N ASP A 703 6.38 -3.21 -15.72
CA ASP A 703 5.47 -2.15 -15.28
C ASP A 703 6.23 -0.90 -14.83
N GLN A 704 7.37 -1.08 -14.14
CA GLN A 704 8.20 0.01 -13.64
C GLN A 704 9.17 0.60 -14.69
N HIS A 705 9.45 -0.11 -15.78
CA HIS A 705 10.54 0.22 -16.72
C HIS A 705 11.93 0.33 -16.06
N CYS A 706 12.10 -0.26 -14.88
CA CYS A 706 13.36 -0.27 -14.16
C CYS A 706 13.52 -1.52 -13.29
N ALA A 707 14.77 -1.97 -13.11
CA ALA A 707 15.10 -3.12 -12.27
C ALA A 707 16.47 -2.96 -11.57
N SER A 708 16.66 -3.74 -10.50
CA SER A 708 17.98 -3.97 -9.89
C SER A 708 18.79 -5.01 -10.69
N CYS A 709 20.04 -5.28 -10.30
CA CYS A 709 20.82 -6.40 -10.86
C CYS A 709 20.08 -7.74 -10.72
N THR A 710 19.32 -7.93 -9.63
CA THR A 710 18.50 -9.11 -9.39
C THR A 710 17.33 -9.20 -10.37
N GLY A 711 16.57 -8.11 -10.55
CA GLY A 711 15.45 -8.07 -11.50
C GLY A 711 15.93 -8.27 -12.95
N LEU A 712 17.06 -7.66 -13.33
CA LEU A 712 17.67 -7.84 -14.65
C LEU A 712 18.11 -9.30 -14.87
N SER A 713 18.70 -9.93 -13.86
CA SER A 713 19.12 -11.34 -13.92
C SER A 713 17.92 -12.28 -14.04
N ILE A 714 16.81 -12.00 -13.35
CA ILE A 714 15.56 -12.75 -13.48
C ILE A 714 15.01 -12.64 -14.91
N LEU A 715 14.95 -11.42 -15.48
CA LEU A 715 14.48 -11.20 -16.86
C LEU A 715 15.31 -11.99 -17.89
N LEU A 716 16.64 -11.90 -17.82
CA LEU A 716 17.54 -12.63 -18.73
C LEU A 716 17.38 -14.15 -18.57
N ALA A 717 17.40 -14.64 -17.33
CA ALA A 717 17.30 -16.07 -17.09
C ALA A 717 15.94 -16.62 -17.56
N ASN A 718 14.85 -15.87 -17.38
CA ASN A 718 13.53 -16.21 -17.90
C ASN A 718 13.48 -16.21 -19.44
N ALA A 719 14.12 -15.24 -20.11
CA ALA A 719 14.24 -15.23 -21.56
C ALA A 719 15.00 -16.46 -22.08
N CYS A 720 16.08 -16.86 -21.40
CA CYS A 720 16.81 -18.10 -21.71
C CYS A 720 15.92 -19.34 -21.52
N ARG A 721 15.21 -19.43 -20.38
CA ARG A 721 14.27 -20.53 -20.08
C ARG A 721 13.14 -20.64 -21.10
N ALA A 722 12.60 -19.51 -21.54
CA ALA A 722 11.58 -19.46 -22.59
C ALA A 722 12.08 -19.96 -23.95
N ALA A 723 13.38 -19.80 -24.24
CA ALA A 723 14.02 -20.35 -25.43
C ALA A 723 14.46 -21.83 -25.27
N GLY A 724 14.24 -22.45 -24.10
CA GLY A 724 14.71 -23.80 -23.80
C GLY A 724 16.21 -23.89 -23.50
N ILE A 725 16.84 -22.79 -23.09
CA ILE A 725 18.24 -22.72 -22.66
C ILE A 725 18.30 -22.82 -21.12
N PRO A 726 19.05 -23.76 -20.52
CA PRO A 726 19.09 -23.90 -19.07
C PRO A 726 19.83 -22.73 -18.41
N ALA A 727 19.11 -21.93 -17.63
CA ALA A 727 19.64 -20.75 -16.96
C ALA A 727 19.12 -20.61 -15.51
N ARG A 728 19.94 -20.00 -14.65
CA ARG A 728 19.59 -19.70 -13.25
C ARG A 728 20.26 -18.43 -12.74
N VAL A 729 19.61 -17.75 -11.80
CA VAL A 729 20.20 -16.62 -11.07
C VAL A 729 21.30 -17.15 -10.13
N ALA A 730 22.44 -16.47 -10.14
CA ALA A 730 23.52 -16.65 -9.19
C ALA A 730 23.94 -15.29 -8.64
N GLY A 731 24.66 -15.28 -7.52
CA GLY A 731 25.06 -14.03 -6.90
C GLY A 731 25.86 -14.17 -5.64
N ILE A 732 26.41 -13.04 -5.21
CA ILE A 732 26.86 -12.83 -3.84
C ILE A 732 25.75 -12.10 -3.07
N PRO A 733 25.25 -12.69 -1.97
CA PRO A 733 24.18 -12.08 -1.19
C PRO A 733 24.60 -10.76 -0.54
N GLU A 734 25.85 -10.65 -0.07
CA GLU A 734 26.36 -9.42 0.51
C GLU A 734 27.88 -9.31 0.25
N TRP A 735 28.33 -8.20 -0.32
CA TRP A 735 29.76 -7.88 -0.36
C TRP A 735 30.26 -7.55 1.06
N PRO A 736 31.55 -7.80 1.38
CA PRO A 736 32.11 -7.32 2.66
C PRO A 736 32.05 -5.80 2.86
N SER A 737 31.92 -5.04 1.77
CA SER A 737 31.72 -3.59 1.76
C SER A 737 30.26 -3.15 1.99
N GLY A 738 29.32 -4.10 2.03
CA GLY A 738 27.87 -3.86 1.93
C GLY A 738 27.35 -3.96 0.48
N ASP A 739 26.02 -4.13 0.37
CA ASP A 739 25.24 -4.35 -0.88
C ASP A 739 25.41 -5.75 -1.50
N ASN A 740 24.59 -6.10 -2.50
CA ASN A 740 24.62 -7.41 -3.19
C ASN A 740 25.00 -7.29 -4.67
N HIS A 741 25.25 -8.43 -5.33
CA HIS A 741 25.30 -8.48 -6.80
C HIS A 741 24.81 -9.83 -7.30
N THR A 742 24.10 -9.82 -8.43
CA THR A 742 23.57 -11.04 -9.07
C THR A 742 23.83 -11.01 -10.57
N TRP A 743 23.92 -12.20 -11.13
CA TRP A 743 24.18 -12.47 -12.54
C TRP A 743 23.47 -13.78 -12.94
N VAL A 744 23.66 -14.22 -14.19
CA VAL A 744 23.04 -15.45 -14.70
C VAL A 744 24.11 -16.51 -14.96
N GLU A 745 23.87 -17.73 -14.46
CA GLU A 745 24.60 -18.93 -14.87
C GLU A 745 23.81 -19.67 -15.96
N VAL A 746 24.48 -20.05 -17.05
CA VAL A 746 23.92 -20.81 -18.19
C VAL A 746 24.69 -22.12 -18.35
N TYR A 747 23.96 -23.23 -18.51
CA TYR A 747 24.59 -24.53 -18.76
C TYR A 747 24.84 -24.72 -20.25
N ASP A 748 26.08 -25.00 -20.63
CA ASP A 748 26.45 -25.34 -22.01
C ASP A 748 26.70 -26.86 -22.13
N PRO A 749 25.92 -27.59 -22.94
CA PRO A 749 26.13 -29.01 -23.12
C PRO A 749 27.35 -29.37 -23.98
N ILE A 750 27.96 -28.39 -24.67
CA ILE A 750 29.15 -28.63 -25.50
C ILE A 750 30.34 -29.05 -24.62
N ASP A 751 30.55 -28.37 -23.50
CA ASP A 751 31.61 -28.68 -22.54
C ASP A 751 31.08 -29.27 -21.21
N GLY A 752 29.77 -29.25 -21.02
CA GLY A 752 29.06 -29.77 -19.86
C GLY A 752 29.20 -28.92 -18.60
N ARG A 753 29.49 -27.61 -18.74
CA ARG A 753 29.76 -26.69 -17.62
C ARG A 753 28.71 -25.58 -17.51
N TRP A 754 28.76 -24.89 -16.37
CA TRP A 754 27.98 -23.66 -16.14
C TRP A 754 28.89 -22.46 -16.40
N HIS A 755 28.55 -21.65 -17.39
CA HIS A 755 29.16 -20.34 -17.64
C HIS A 755 28.38 -19.25 -16.94
N TRP A 756 29.01 -18.11 -16.65
CA TRP A 756 28.30 -16.93 -16.14
C TRP A 756 28.28 -15.79 -17.17
N ILE A 757 27.27 -14.93 -17.06
CA ILE A 757 27.14 -13.71 -17.85
C ILE A 757 26.47 -12.60 -17.04
N GLU A 758 26.95 -11.37 -17.22
CA GLU A 758 26.35 -10.18 -16.62
C GLU A 758 25.05 -9.79 -17.33
N ALA A 759 23.99 -9.59 -16.55
CA ALA A 759 22.70 -9.09 -17.03
C ALA A 759 22.81 -7.62 -17.47
N LEU A 760 22.18 -7.26 -18.60
CA LEU A 760 22.29 -5.93 -19.24
C LEU A 760 23.74 -5.57 -19.65
N GLY A 761 24.61 -6.58 -19.76
CA GLY A 761 26.00 -6.45 -20.21
C GLY A 761 26.19 -6.80 -21.69
N GLY A 762 27.35 -6.43 -22.24
CA GLY A 762 27.78 -6.79 -23.60
C GLY A 762 28.92 -7.81 -23.66
N GLY A 763 29.28 -8.42 -22.52
CA GLY A 763 30.42 -9.33 -22.39
C GLY A 763 30.15 -10.74 -22.91
N GLU A 764 31.23 -11.49 -23.10
CA GLU A 764 31.18 -12.91 -23.43
C GLU A 764 30.84 -13.77 -22.20
N TYR A 765 30.67 -15.08 -22.42
CA TYR A 765 30.64 -16.02 -21.31
C TYR A 765 31.92 -15.89 -20.47
N ASP A 766 31.72 -16.03 -19.16
CA ASP A 766 32.73 -15.97 -18.13
C ASP A 766 33.41 -14.59 -17.94
N GLU A 767 32.91 -13.55 -18.60
CA GLU A 767 33.37 -12.16 -18.46
C GLU A 767 32.43 -11.32 -17.57
N GLY A 768 33.00 -10.36 -16.86
CA GLY A 768 32.27 -9.41 -16.04
C GLY A 768 33.17 -8.57 -15.15
N TRP A 769 32.77 -7.33 -14.87
CA TRP A 769 33.55 -6.38 -14.05
C TRP A 769 33.75 -6.89 -12.61
N TRP A 770 32.81 -7.69 -12.10
CA TRP A 770 32.81 -8.24 -10.75
C TRP A 770 33.63 -9.52 -10.60
N VAL A 771 34.01 -10.19 -11.69
CA VAL A 771 34.59 -11.54 -11.67
C VAL A 771 35.85 -11.59 -10.83
N GLY A 772 36.76 -10.62 -10.99
CA GLY A 772 38.00 -10.56 -10.19
C GLY A 772 37.72 -10.43 -8.68
N LYS A 773 36.72 -9.62 -8.30
CA LYS A 773 36.31 -9.45 -6.90
C LYS A 773 35.71 -10.74 -6.33
N VAL A 774 34.82 -11.39 -7.07
CA VAL A 774 34.20 -12.67 -6.67
C VAL A 774 35.24 -13.78 -6.54
N ARG A 775 36.22 -13.86 -7.45
CA ARG A 775 37.33 -14.82 -7.35
C ARG A 775 38.17 -14.63 -6.09
N GLY A 776 38.50 -13.39 -5.75
CA GLY A 776 39.21 -13.06 -4.52
C GLY A 776 38.44 -13.53 -3.27
N LEU A 777 37.15 -13.18 -3.18
CA LEU A 777 36.29 -13.59 -2.07
C LEU A 777 36.07 -15.11 -2.01
N ALA A 778 35.95 -15.75 -3.17
CA ALA A 778 35.80 -17.20 -3.25
C ALA A 778 37.05 -17.92 -2.76
N ALA A 779 38.24 -17.39 -3.04
CA ALA A 779 39.52 -17.94 -2.57
C ALA A 779 39.72 -17.78 -1.06
N GLU A 780 39.12 -16.76 -0.44
CA GLU A 780 39.11 -16.59 1.02
C GLU A 780 38.24 -17.64 1.73
N ASP A 781 37.28 -18.26 1.02
CA ASP A 781 36.39 -19.31 1.50
C ASP A 781 35.73 -18.98 2.87
N SER A 782 35.15 -17.78 2.96
CA SER A 782 34.51 -17.27 4.18
C SER A 782 33.55 -18.28 4.82
N ASN A 783 33.64 -18.43 6.14
CA ASN A 783 32.70 -19.24 6.93
C ASN A 783 31.30 -18.59 7.06
N GLU A 784 31.15 -17.33 6.69
CA GLU A 784 29.87 -16.61 6.70
C GLU A 784 29.14 -16.76 5.36
N ALA A 785 27.97 -17.41 5.38
CA ALA A 785 27.19 -17.72 4.18
C ALA A 785 26.82 -16.50 3.31
N ARG A 786 26.62 -15.32 3.92
CA ARG A 786 26.31 -14.06 3.20
C ARG A 786 27.44 -13.57 2.27
N HIS A 787 28.70 -13.92 2.56
CA HIS A 787 29.86 -13.53 1.77
C HIS A 787 30.29 -14.63 0.77
N ARG A 788 29.53 -15.72 0.67
CA ARG A 788 29.78 -16.84 -0.24
C ARG A 788 29.00 -16.68 -1.54
N ILE A 789 29.37 -17.44 -2.57
CA ILE A 789 28.71 -17.38 -3.87
C ILE A 789 27.65 -18.47 -3.94
N TRP A 790 26.44 -18.10 -4.37
CA TRP A 790 25.30 -19.00 -4.44
C TRP A 790 24.65 -18.97 -5.82
N ALA A 791 24.06 -20.10 -6.22
CA ALA A 791 23.14 -20.16 -7.34
C ALA A 791 21.77 -20.68 -6.87
N ALA A 792 20.71 -20.07 -7.38
CA ALA A 792 19.34 -20.51 -7.14
C ALA A 792 19.12 -21.96 -7.60
N SER A 793 18.30 -22.70 -6.84
CA SER A 793 17.93 -24.08 -7.15
C SER A 793 16.45 -24.28 -6.87
N TRP A 794 15.83 -25.22 -7.58
CA TRP A 794 14.48 -25.66 -7.27
C TRP A 794 14.50 -26.86 -6.33
N SER A 795 15.45 -27.79 -6.50
CA SER A 795 15.58 -28.95 -5.62
C SER A 795 15.74 -28.56 -4.15
N ARG A 796 15.04 -29.29 -3.27
CA ARG A 796 15.29 -29.21 -1.81
C ARG A 796 15.62 -30.58 -1.22
N PRO A 797 16.87 -31.06 -1.29
CA PRO A 797 17.21 -32.37 -0.77
C PRO A 797 16.90 -32.50 0.73
N ALA A 798 16.42 -33.67 1.16
CA ALA A 798 16.12 -33.90 2.57
C ALA A 798 17.37 -33.71 3.45
N GLY A 799 17.24 -32.96 4.54
CA GLY A 799 18.35 -32.71 5.48
C GLY A 799 19.37 -31.67 5.01
N VAL A 800 19.22 -31.11 3.81
CA VAL A 800 20.00 -29.94 3.37
C VAL A 800 19.20 -28.69 3.70
N PRO A 801 19.69 -27.78 4.56
CA PRO A 801 18.97 -26.56 4.85
C PRO A 801 18.81 -25.73 3.57
N ASN A 802 17.76 -24.92 3.46
CA ASN A 802 17.57 -24.00 2.34
C ASN A 802 18.64 -22.87 2.44
N ARG A 803 19.28 -22.49 1.32
CA ARG A 803 20.68 -22.05 1.34
C ARG A 803 21.05 -20.87 0.42
N PHE A 804 20.13 -20.06 -0.10
CA PHE A 804 20.51 -18.76 -0.72
C PHE A 804 20.19 -17.60 0.26
N PRO A 805 21.16 -17.07 1.03
CA PRO A 805 20.90 -16.15 2.14
C PRO A 805 20.83 -14.69 1.67
N LEU A 806 19.79 -14.35 0.92
CA LEU A 806 19.55 -12.99 0.45
C LEU A 806 19.27 -12.06 1.64
N TRP A 807 19.96 -10.91 1.71
CA TRP A 807 19.95 -10.03 2.89
C TRP A 807 18.59 -9.37 3.18
N TRP A 808 17.71 -9.31 2.17
CA TRP A 808 16.35 -8.79 2.30
C TRP A 808 15.35 -9.82 2.84
N LEU A 809 15.73 -11.09 2.98
CA LEU A 809 14.83 -12.13 3.51
C LEU A 809 14.84 -12.15 5.04
N GLY A 810 13.66 -12.01 5.64
CA GLY A 810 13.44 -12.17 7.07
C GLY A 810 13.54 -13.63 7.54
N SER A 811 13.68 -13.85 8.86
CA SER A 811 13.76 -15.19 9.45
C SER A 811 12.51 -16.03 9.27
N ASP A 812 11.37 -15.37 9.05
CA ASP A 812 10.04 -15.98 8.98
C ASP A 812 9.59 -16.21 7.53
N GLU A 813 10.36 -15.75 6.55
CA GLU A 813 10.07 -15.91 5.13
C GLU A 813 10.55 -17.26 4.58
N ASP A 814 9.92 -17.72 3.48
CA ASP A 814 10.24 -19.00 2.87
C ASP A 814 11.68 -18.99 2.33
N PRO A 815 12.57 -19.83 2.85
CA PRO A 815 13.96 -19.77 2.49
C PRO A 815 14.16 -20.32 1.07
N ILE A 816 15.02 -19.62 0.33
CA ILE A 816 15.33 -19.94 -1.07
C ILE A 816 16.31 -21.12 -1.15
N PRO A 817 15.98 -22.19 -1.90
CA PRO A 817 16.92 -23.27 -2.15
C PRO A 817 18.08 -22.74 -3.00
N GLY A 818 19.29 -23.06 -2.59
CA GLY A 818 20.50 -22.55 -3.22
C GLY A 818 21.62 -23.56 -3.13
N ILE A 819 22.53 -23.48 -4.09
CA ILE A 819 23.74 -24.31 -4.18
C ILE A 819 24.94 -23.39 -3.96
N ASP A 820 25.84 -23.77 -3.06
CA ASP A 820 27.11 -23.07 -2.87
C ASP A 820 27.98 -23.29 -4.11
N ARG A 821 28.37 -22.20 -4.76
CA ARG A 821 29.21 -22.20 -5.96
C ARG A 821 30.62 -21.67 -5.70
N THR A 822 30.95 -21.29 -4.46
CA THR A 822 32.21 -20.64 -4.07
C THR A 822 33.43 -21.35 -4.66
N ALA A 823 33.54 -22.67 -4.48
CA ALA A 823 34.66 -23.44 -5.02
C ALA A 823 34.78 -23.38 -6.55
N GLY A 824 33.65 -23.30 -7.27
CA GLY A 824 33.62 -23.18 -8.72
C GLY A 824 34.16 -21.83 -9.22
N TYR A 825 33.92 -20.75 -8.48
CA TYR A 825 34.46 -19.43 -8.80
C TYR A 825 35.93 -19.28 -8.39
N ALA A 826 36.39 -19.99 -7.35
CA ALA A 826 37.79 -19.96 -6.93
C ALA A 826 38.74 -20.64 -7.94
N ALA A 827 38.28 -21.69 -8.63
CA ALA A 827 39.13 -22.60 -9.42
C ALA A 827 39.21 -22.28 -10.93
N ALA A 828 38.48 -21.31 -11.46
CA ALA A 828 38.41 -21.02 -12.90
C ALA A 828 39.60 -20.19 -13.45
N GLY A 829 40.79 -20.36 -12.87
CA GLY A 829 42.03 -19.70 -13.27
C GLY A 829 43.12 -20.73 -13.59
N ASP A 830 42.98 -21.38 -14.74
CA ASP A 830 44.01 -21.72 -15.75
C ASP A 830 43.43 -22.64 -16.82
#